data_AF-A0A838KEE4-F1
#
_entry.id   AF-A0A838KEE4-F1
#
_cell.length_a   1.000
_cell.length_b   1.000
_cell.length_c   1.000
_cell.angle_alpha   90.00
_cell.angle_beta   90.00
_cell.angle_gamma   90.00
#
_symmetry.space_group_name_H-M   'P 1'
#
loop_
_entity.id
_entity.type
_entity.pdbx_description
1 polymer ?
#
loop_
_entity_poly.entity_id
_entity_poly.type
_entity_poly.pdbx_seq_one_letter_code
_entity_poly.pdbx_strand_id
1 'polypeptide(L)'
;MPHPTVEPTQPLPVPHVRRVVSGLATAALATGLMAAGPVRADIVQADTVTPGAPTMAPGLRPGAVTTPLFPMRSDPAYSAPSALHVRVKGGDGPTDKRYAVPTPVGSTLLWGDWDRDGAHTPIVFTNGHWVVYDAMIGATPVPSREFDYGSIGDRPVVGDFNRDGRTDVGVVRGNVWLLRDVADAGPTWRRVAYGRAGDVPVTGDWDGDGRDGIGVRRGNKFYLRDKATKGPATYTYGFGVATDVPVSGDWDGDGTDSVGVVRGPVWHLRSESTTPRKPAPTVEKRMVTRPTEPGSAPAPWPTPAGPDGQACPTASAGVQNRPQVGPTVRPTALLDKVLPYDPADPALAANPVFHTRTALLEAEKYLLGAQYLERWYTKRFQRYTDILSRFPTPEQEYAVRRPAMAALTTAVAARTKAHNDTVVGRTRDEAIRYADWLIRSVACEHVAVTPGGWGAGWQSAHWAMLTGQAAWLVWDYLTPQAREYVAQMVVYEADRRLMTPVEYWADASGTVVRRGDTKAEENSWNAGVLELAVAMMPKHPQAANWRRRAVDLETAAYARLADLTSSQVVNGVTLADRLDGANAYDDGTVENHRILHPDYMTNIQQSWWAADLAGLAGRRVPQSAFWNAALVYGAFTSVSFAEGALSPVNGAPYTPPGGTLYRPGTNDIYYPQGSFWGTGRRAHFVSFDAHALAYGLGTASAWPARDALAQHVSGQLALVMNNGTGDGRTYSFDPPTANSQDSYNGREEYAASQLAAAWLALYVSANAWDKQFNAPPIDTSSYAPLPVLSEQDTGWFAQPRGTSPDGERLSP
;
A
#
# COMPACT_ATOMS: atom_id res chain seq x y z
N MET A 1 -63.76 -10.96 7.71
CA MET A 1 -63.36 -9.82 6.85
C MET A 1 -62.03 -9.29 7.37
N PRO A 2 -60.97 -9.28 6.56
CA PRO A 2 -59.69 -8.69 6.91
C PRO A 2 -59.63 -7.21 6.48
N HIS A 3 -58.95 -6.37 7.27
CA HIS A 3 -58.58 -5.01 6.88
C HIS A 3 -57.25 -5.04 6.09
N PRO A 4 -57.08 -4.18 5.06
CA PRO A 4 -55.94 -4.22 4.16
C PRO A 4 -54.77 -3.35 4.63
N THR A 5 -53.60 -3.74 4.12
CA THR A 5 -52.25 -3.21 4.22
C THR A 5 -52.10 -1.74 3.79
N VAL A 6 -51.25 -0.99 4.52
CA VAL A 6 -50.66 0.27 4.07
C VAL A 6 -49.16 0.02 3.82
N GLU A 7 -48.75 0.11 2.56
CA GLU A 7 -47.34 0.15 2.15
C GLU A 7 -46.70 1.48 2.58
N PRO A 8 -45.43 1.49 3.03
CA PRO A 8 -44.68 2.74 3.14
C PRO A 8 -44.29 3.23 1.74
N THR A 9 -44.74 4.43 1.41
CA THR A 9 -44.33 5.22 0.24
C THR A 9 -42.81 5.29 0.12
N GLN A 10 -42.28 4.90 -1.05
CA GLN A 10 -40.89 5.12 -1.41
C GLN A 10 -40.56 6.62 -1.50
N PRO A 11 -39.41 7.08 -1.00
CA PRO A 11 -38.91 8.40 -1.36
C PRO A 11 -38.52 8.45 -2.85
N LEU A 12 -38.93 9.53 -3.51
CA LEU A 12 -38.63 9.84 -4.92
C LEU A 12 -37.11 9.92 -5.17
N PRO A 13 -36.62 9.50 -6.35
CA PRO A 13 -35.20 9.59 -6.71
C PRO A 13 -34.76 11.04 -6.91
N VAL A 14 -33.63 11.41 -6.32
CA VAL A 14 -32.96 12.70 -6.50
C VAL A 14 -32.36 12.75 -7.92
N PRO A 15 -32.57 13.82 -8.74
CA PRO A 15 -32.00 13.92 -10.08
C PRO A 15 -30.47 14.11 -10.05
N HIS A 16 -29.73 13.33 -10.85
CA HIS A 16 -28.26 13.39 -10.98
C HIS A 16 -27.81 14.30 -12.17
N VAL A 17 -27.55 15.60 -11.96
CA VAL A 17 -26.87 16.56 -12.90
C VAL A 17 -25.48 16.13 -13.47
N ARG A 18 -25.38 15.41 -14.58
CA ARG A 18 -24.15 14.66 -14.95
C ARG A 18 -22.99 15.41 -15.64
N ARG A 19 -23.03 16.71 -16.02
CA ARG A 19 -21.85 17.45 -16.55
C ARG A 19 -21.83 18.96 -16.19
N VAL A 20 -20.64 19.59 -16.14
CA VAL A 20 -20.37 20.92 -15.52
C VAL A 20 -20.24 22.08 -16.52
N VAL A 21 -20.60 23.27 -16.00
CA VAL A 21 -20.50 24.66 -16.48
C VAL A 21 -19.19 25.06 -17.20
N SER A 22 -19.25 25.57 -18.43
CA SER A 22 -18.18 26.27 -19.16
C SER A 22 -18.50 27.77 -19.31
N GLY A 23 -17.82 28.66 -18.56
CA GLY A 23 -17.94 30.13 -18.73
C GLY A 23 -16.95 30.97 -17.91
N LEU A 24 -16.54 32.12 -18.48
CA LEU A 24 -15.50 33.02 -17.96
C LEU A 24 -15.97 33.80 -16.69
N ALA A 25 -15.36 33.54 -15.54
CA ALA A 25 -15.48 34.42 -14.37
C ALA A 25 -14.24 35.33 -14.25
N THR A 26 -14.37 36.63 -14.54
CA THR A 26 -13.32 37.65 -14.35
C THR A 26 -13.56 38.49 -13.09
N ALA A 27 -12.59 38.55 -12.17
CA ALA A 27 -12.57 39.52 -11.07
C ALA A 27 -11.91 40.83 -11.53
N ALA A 28 -12.65 41.94 -11.49
CA ALA A 28 -12.15 43.27 -11.88
C ALA A 28 -11.91 44.15 -10.65
N LEU A 29 -10.72 44.75 -10.54
CA LEU A 29 -10.47 45.96 -9.76
C LEU A 29 -9.53 46.90 -10.53
N ALA A 30 -10.02 48.11 -10.77
CA ALA A 30 -9.30 49.28 -11.30
C ALA A 30 -8.24 49.75 -10.27
N THR A 31 -7.08 50.34 -10.61
CA THR A 31 -6.84 51.62 -11.31
C THR A 31 -5.32 51.83 -11.52
N GLY A 32 -4.93 52.60 -12.56
CA GLY A 32 -3.69 53.41 -12.54
C GLY A 32 -2.85 53.43 -13.83
N LEU A 33 -3.05 54.45 -14.68
CA LEU A 33 -2.19 54.77 -15.84
C LEU A 33 -0.75 55.12 -15.43
N MET A 34 0.25 54.60 -16.16
CA MET A 34 1.50 55.31 -16.50
C MET A 34 2.01 54.84 -17.88
N ALA A 35 2.50 55.79 -18.66
CA ALA A 35 2.70 55.73 -20.10
C ALA A 35 3.90 54.89 -20.59
N ALA A 36 3.79 54.41 -21.83
CA ALA A 36 4.79 53.63 -22.56
C ALA A 36 5.95 54.49 -23.12
N GLY A 37 7.16 53.92 -23.13
CA GLY A 37 8.27 54.31 -23.99
C GLY A 37 8.84 53.05 -24.69
N PRO A 38 9.34 53.14 -25.93
CA PRO A 38 9.67 51.96 -26.72
C PRO A 38 11.07 51.45 -26.40
N VAL A 39 11.21 50.15 -26.11
CA VAL A 39 12.52 49.48 -26.10
C VAL A 39 12.53 48.41 -27.19
N ARG A 40 13.58 48.51 -28.02
CA ARG A 40 13.86 47.69 -29.20
C ARG A 40 14.02 46.22 -28.84
N ALA A 41 13.64 45.39 -29.80
CA ALA A 41 13.87 43.96 -29.82
C ALA A 41 15.37 43.66 -30.00
N ASP A 42 16.00 43.20 -28.93
CA ASP A 42 17.23 42.43 -29.01
C ASP A 42 16.96 41.06 -28.39
N ILE A 43 17.24 40.03 -29.19
CA ILE A 43 17.06 38.62 -28.88
C ILE A 43 18.10 38.24 -27.82
N VAL A 44 17.62 38.03 -26.59
CA VAL A 44 18.40 37.39 -25.51
C VAL A 44 17.54 36.25 -24.98
N GLN A 45 18.06 35.01 -25.05
CA GLN A 45 17.53 33.88 -24.29
C GLN A 45 17.55 34.24 -22.79
N ALA A 46 16.39 34.27 -22.15
CA ALA A 46 16.30 34.32 -20.69
C ALA A 46 15.04 33.59 -20.24
N ASP A 47 15.27 32.49 -19.52
CA ASP A 47 14.41 32.06 -18.41
C ASP A 47 13.89 33.28 -17.66
N THR A 48 12.58 33.56 -17.73
CA THR A 48 11.94 34.42 -16.73
C THR A 48 10.48 34.03 -16.58
N VAL A 49 10.24 33.26 -15.52
CA VAL A 49 8.96 33.06 -14.84
C VAL A 49 8.25 34.40 -14.66
N THR A 50 6.96 34.45 -14.96
CA THR A 50 6.09 35.60 -14.66
C THR A 50 6.24 35.95 -13.18
N PRO A 51 6.55 37.21 -12.79
CA PRO A 51 6.66 37.58 -11.39
C PRO A 51 5.35 37.28 -10.65
N GLY A 52 5.38 36.32 -9.73
CA GLY A 52 4.22 35.91 -8.93
C GLY A 52 3.51 34.62 -9.38
N ALA A 53 3.97 33.95 -10.45
CA ALA A 53 3.56 32.57 -10.69
C ALA A 53 4.29 31.64 -9.70
N PRO A 54 3.59 30.74 -8.97
CA PRO A 54 4.26 29.75 -8.16
C PRO A 54 5.17 28.89 -9.04
N THR A 55 6.36 28.58 -8.57
CA THR A 55 7.28 27.67 -9.26
C THR A 55 6.64 26.29 -9.41
N MET A 56 6.56 25.77 -10.65
CA MET A 56 6.13 24.40 -10.91
C MET A 56 6.92 23.40 -10.06
N ALA A 57 6.19 22.59 -9.28
CA ALA A 57 6.73 21.35 -8.77
C ALA A 57 6.85 20.32 -9.92
N PRO A 58 7.82 19.40 -9.89
CA PRO A 58 7.96 18.34 -10.89
C PRO A 58 6.65 17.55 -11.06
N GLY A 59 6.23 17.32 -12.32
CA GLY A 59 4.86 16.93 -12.71
C GLY A 59 4.20 15.77 -11.95
N LEU A 60 2.87 15.90 -11.72
CA LEU A 60 2.02 14.88 -11.12
C LEU A 60 1.96 13.62 -12.01
N ARG A 61 2.04 12.43 -11.40
CA ARG A 61 1.97 11.13 -12.09
C ARG A 61 0.59 10.45 -11.89
N PRO A 62 0.19 9.54 -12.80
CA PRO A 62 -1.21 9.13 -12.98
C PRO A 62 -1.91 8.64 -11.70
N GLY A 63 -3.02 9.34 -11.40
CA GLY A 63 -4.20 9.11 -10.54
C GLY A 63 -4.21 9.71 -9.12
N ALA A 64 -3.71 10.95 -8.96
CA ALA A 64 -3.46 11.66 -7.70
C ALA A 64 -4.65 11.83 -6.73
N VAL A 65 -5.77 11.11 -6.86
CA VAL A 65 -6.98 11.20 -6.03
C VAL A 65 -7.36 9.85 -5.46
N THR A 66 -7.46 9.76 -4.13
CA THR A 66 -7.73 8.51 -3.38
C THR A 66 -9.12 8.47 -2.75
N THR A 67 -10.09 9.15 -3.37
CA THR A 67 -11.51 8.97 -3.03
C THR A 67 -12.13 8.21 -4.20
N PRO A 68 -13.00 7.19 -4.00
CA PRO A 68 -13.79 6.70 -5.12
C PRO A 68 -14.46 7.93 -5.74
N LEU A 69 -14.21 8.17 -7.03
CA LEU A 69 -14.94 9.17 -7.77
C LEU A 69 -16.37 8.66 -7.92
N PHE A 70 -17.16 8.79 -6.86
CA PHE A 70 -18.50 9.29 -7.11
C PHE A 70 -18.30 10.67 -7.74
N PRO A 71 -18.97 10.97 -8.87
CA PRO A 71 -18.69 12.15 -9.67
C PRO A 71 -18.64 13.38 -8.77
N MET A 72 -17.43 13.87 -8.49
CA MET A 72 -17.24 15.03 -7.65
C MET A 72 -17.66 16.22 -8.49
N ARG A 73 -18.83 16.78 -8.15
CA ARG A 73 -19.34 17.98 -8.80
C ARG A 73 -18.79 19.18 -8.04
N SER A 74 -17.91 19.90 -8.70
CA SER A 74 -17.42 21.19 -8.24
C SER A 74 -18.42 22.29 -8.61
N ASP A 75 -18.94 23.00 -7.60
CA ASP A 75 -19.65 24.25 -7.83
C ASP A 75 -18.62 25.40 -7.78
N PRO A 76 -18.56 26.30 -8.77
CA PRO A 76 -17.72 27.49 -8.65
C PRO A 76 -18.20 28.33 -7.46
N ALA A 77 -17.32 28.53 -6.49
CA ALA A 77 -17.56 29.44 -5.37
C ALA A 77 -16.56 30.60 -5.41
N TYR A 78 -17.09 31.76 -5.02
CA TYR A 78 -16.56 33.13 -5.08
C TYR A 78 -15.03 33.32 -5.22
N SER A 79 -14.64 34.23 -6.14
CA SER A 79 -13.26 34.67 -6.39
C SER A 79 -12.86 35.86 -5.53
N ALA A 80 -11.71 35.78 -4.86
CA ALA A 80 -10.99 36.94 -4.32
C ALA A 80 -9.85 37.35 -5.29
N PRO A 81 -9.28 38.56 -5.18
CA PRO A 81 -8.29 39.07 -6.14
C PRO A 81 -7.00 38.26 -6.29
N SER A 82 -6.70 37.37 -5.33
CA SER A 82 -5.48 36.56 -5.29
C SER A 82 -5.73 35.05 -5.16
N ALA A 83 -6.99 34.62 -5.00
CA ALA A 83 -7.35 33.21 -4.92
C ALA A 83 -8.84 32.97 -5.21
N LEU A 84 -9.15 31.87 -5.89
CA LEU A 84 -10.51 31.36 -6.04
C LEU A 84 -10.83 30.34 -4.95
N HIS A 85 -11.98 30.47 -4.28
CA HIS A 85 -12.44 29.48 -3.32
C HIS A 85 -13.39 28.45 -3.94
N VAL A 86 -12.86 27.36 -4.49
CA VAL A 86 -13.64 26.27 -5.11
C VAL A 86 -14.42 25.50 -4.07
N ARG A 87 -15.69 25.18 -4.35
CA ARG A 87 -16.54 24.39 -3.46
C ARG A 87 -16.83 23.02 -4.08
N VAL A 88 -16.46 21.94 -3.38
CA VAL A 88 -16.73 20.57 -3.84
C VAL A 88 -17.76 19.92 -2.91
N LYS A 89 -18.84 19.37 -3.48
CA LYS A 89 -19.86 18.58 -2.77
C LYS A 89 -19.71 17.10 -3.12
N GLY A 90 -19.68 16.25 -2.11
CA GLY A 90 -19.69 14.79 -2.28
C GLY A 90 -21.09 14.27 -2.61
N GLY A 91 -21.16 13.27 -3.49
CA GLY A 91 -22.39 12.77 -4.14
C GLY A 91 -23.62 12.56 -3.27
N ASP A 92 -23.50 12.18 -1.99
CA ASP A 92 -24.63 12.00 -1.07
C ASP A 92 -24.27 12.32 0.41
N GLY A 93 -23.26 13.16 0.65
CA GLY A 93 -22.72 13.45 2.01
C GLY A 93 -22.62 14.95 2.34
N PRO A 94 -22.60 15.34 3.63
CA PRO A 94 -22.73 16.73 4.06
C PRO A 94 -21.44 17.57 3.89
N THR A 95 -20.41 17.07 3.20
CA THR A 95 -19.10 17.74 3.13
C THR A 95 -19.06 18.76 1.99
N ASP A 96 -18.77 20.00 2.36
CA ASP A 96 -18.68 21.17 1.51
C ASP A 96 -17.29 21.74 1.75
N LYS A 97 -16.33 21.32 0.93
CA LYS A 97 -14.93 21.70 1.10
C LYS A 97 -14.62 22.90 0.23
N ARG A 98 -13.98 23.92 0.82
CA ARG A 98 -13.53 25.14 0.13
C ARG A 98 -12.02 25.07 -0.11
N TYR A 99 -11.60 25.26 -1.35
CA TYR A 99 -10.20 25.17 -1.77
C TYR A 99 -9.74 26.52 -2.30
N ALA A 100 -8.59 27.03 -1.85
CA ALA A 100 -8.03 28.26 -2.40
C ALA A 100 -7.08 27.94 -3.55
N VAL A 101 -7.51 28.21 -4.79
CA VAL A 101 -6.67 28.11 -5.99
C VAL A 101 -5.98 29.45 -6.22
N PRO A 102 -4.64 29.52 -6.27
CA PRO A 102 -3.94 30.75 -6.62
C PRO A 102 -4.37 31.22 -8.02
N THR A 103 -4.87 32.44 -8.11
CA THR A 103 -5.34 33.02 -9.37
C THR A 103 -4.65 34.37 -9.56
N PRO A 104 -3.55 34.41 -10.32
CA PRO A 104 -2.92 35.67 -10.69
C PRO A 104 -3.94 36.67 -11.24
N VAL A 105 -3.74 37.96 -10.97
CA VAL A 105 -4.63 39.01 -11.47
C VAL A 105 -4.68 38.95 -13.01
N GLY A 106 -5.88 38.93 -13.58
CA GLY A 106 -6.09 38.79 -15.03
C GLY A 106 -6.21 37.35 -15.53
N SER A 107 -6.21 36.36 -14.64
CA SER A 107 -6.48 34.96 -15.01
C SER A 107 -7.94 34.74 -15.41
N THR A 108 -8.15 33.76 -16.28
CA THR A 108 -9.46 33.16 -16.54
C THR A 108 -9.49 31.75 -15.98
N LEU A 109 -10.59 31.36 -15.35
CA LEU A 109 -10.79 30.00 -14.86
C LEU A 109 -11.80 29.24 -15.71
N LEU A 110 -11.50 27.97 -15.94
CA LEU A 110 -12.35 27.02 -16.65
C LEU A 110 -12.38 25.68 -15.89
N TRP A 111 -13.24 24.76 -16.31
CA TRP A 111 -13.51 23.49 -15.63
C TRP A 111 -13.60 22.36 -16.63
N GLY A 112 -13.10 21.18 -16.26
CA GLY A 112 -13.07 20.02 -17.14
C GLY A 112 -12.70 18.75 -16.39
N ASP A 113 -13.15 17.62 -16.91
CA ASP A 113 -12.66 16.29 -16.55
C ASP A 113 -11.46 15.98 -17.44
N TRP A 114 -10.28 16.31 -16.95
CA TRP A 114 -9.05 16.27 -17.74
C TRP A 114 -8.49 14.86 -17.93
N ASP A 115 -8.84 13.94 -17.02
CA ASP A 115 -8.26 12.60 -16.96
C ASP A 115 -9.27 11.44 -17.10
N ARG A 116 -10.54 11.78 -17.36
CA ARG A 116 -11.67 10.88 -17.59
C ARG A 116 -12.06 10.11 -16.33
N ASP A 117 -11.90 10.75 -15.19
CA ASP A 117 -12.17 10.19 -13.87
C ASP A 117 -13.62 10.51 -13.42
N GLY A 118 -14.33 11.36 -14.18
CA GLY A 118 -15.69 11.80 -13.93
C GLY A 118 -15.80 13.02 -12.99
N ALA A 119 -14.68 13.57 -12.52
CA ALA A 119 -14.62 14.82 -11.77
C ALA A 119 -14.20 15.98 -12.68
N HIS A 120 -14.96 17.07 -12.59
CA HIS A 120 -14.56 18.32 -13.21
C HIS A 120 -13.76 19.15 -12.21
N THR A 121 -12.58 19.59 -12.61
CA THR A 121 -11.64 20.31 -11.76
C THR A 121 -11.12 21.55 -12.48
N PRO A 122 -10.62 22.58 -11.76
CA PRO A 122 -10.32 23.86 -12.37
C PRO A 122 -9.05 23.79 -13.22
N ILE A 123 -9.00 24.65 -14.22
CA ILE A 123 -7.80 25.05 -14.94
C ILE A 123 -7.73 26.58 -14.92
N VAL A 124 -6.53 27.13 -14.72
CA VAL A 124 -6.27 28.57 -14.70
C VAL A 124 -5.51 28.93 -15.96
N PHE A 125 -6.00 29.90 -16.71
CA PHE A 125 -5.33 30.47 -17.87
C PHE A 125 -4.92 31.91 -17.60
N THR A 126 -3.64 32.22 -17.77
CA THR A 126 -3.07 33.56 -17.64
C THR A 126 -2.21 33.88 -18.86
N ASN A 127 -2.68 34.73 -19.76
CA ASN A 127 -1.89 35.29 -20.87
C ASN A 127 -1.16 34.28 -21.78
N GLY A 128 -1.73 33.09 -22.01
CA GLY A 128 -1.10 32.03 -22.80
C GLY A 128 -0.56 30.88 -21.96
N HIS A 129 -0.48 31.05 -20.64
CA HIS A 129 -0.02 30.03 -19.69
C HIS A 129 -1.21 29.34 -19.03
N TRP A 130 -1.23 28.01 -19.04
CA TRP A 130 -2.27 27.18 -18.47
C TRP A 130 -1.74 26.44 -17.26
N VAL A 131 -2.56 26.35 -16.22
CA VAL A 131 -2.26 25.67 -14.96
C VAL A 131 -3.45 24.76 -14.66
N VAL A 132 -3.28 23.47 -14.85
CA VAL A 132 -4.36 22.47 -14.73
C VAL A 132 -4.32 21.84 -13.36
N TYR A 133 -5.49 21.54 -12.80
CA TYR A 133 -5.62 20.75 -11.60
C TYR A 133 -6.44 19.53 -11.96
N ASP A 134 -5.86 18.34 -12.09
CA ASP A 134 -6.64 17.09 -12.30
C ASP A 134 -7.41 16.69 -11.04
N ALA A 135 -7.11 17.31 -9.90
CA ALA A 135 -7.73 17.00 -8.62
C ALA A 135 -7.75 18.19 -7.66
N MET A 136 -8.84 18.32 -6.89
CA MET A 136 -8.98 19.34 -5.85
C MET A 136 -8.80 18.72 -4.47
N ILE A 137 -7.54 18.52 -4.09
CA ILE A 137 -7.14 17.80 -2.87
C ILE A 137 -6.32 18.72 -1.96
N GLY A 138 -6.60 18.68 -0.66
CA GLY A 138 -5.94 19.51 0.36
C GLY A 138 -6.51 20.92 0.46
N ALA A 139 -6.05 21.75 1.40
CA ALA A 139 -6.55 23.12 1.55
C ALA A 139 -6.02 24.10 0.47
N THR A 140 -4.85 23.77 -0.09
CA THR A 140 -4.15 24.52 -1.13
C THR A 140 -3.81 23.53 -2.26
N PRO A 141 -4.71 23.34 -3.23
CA PRO A 141 -4.50 22.42 -4.35
C PRO A 141 -3.25 22.81 -5.13
N VAL A 142 -2.51 21.82 -5.60
CA VAL A 142 -1.30 22.02 -6.41
C VAL A 142 -1.65 21.69 -7.87
N PRO A 143 -1.17 22.48 -8.84
CA PRO A 143 -1.34 22.18 -10.25
C PRO A 143 -0.79 20.79 -10.61
N SER A 144 -1.53 20.04 -11.43
CA SER A 144 -1.07 18.78 -12.00
C SER A 144 -0.12 18.93 -13.17
N ARG A 145 -0.28 20.01 -13.92
CA ARG A 145 0.55 20.36 -15.06
C ARG A 145 0.40 21.85 -15.36
N GLU A 146 1.45 22.42 -15.92
CA GLU A 146 1.42 23.75 -16.51
C GLU A 146 2.04 23.71 -17.91
N PHE A 147 1.50 24.51 -18.81
CA PHE A 147 2.01 24.58 -20.18
C PHE A 147 1.63 25.89 -20.85
N ASP A 148 2.41 26.27 -21.85
CA ASP A 148 2.11 27.43 -22.67
C ASP A 148 1.35 27.01 -23.93
N TYR A 149 0.17 27.59 -24.11
CA TYR A 149 -0.62 27.48 -25.32
C TYR A 149 -1.50 28.72 -25.52
N GLY A 150 -1.19 29.51 -26.54
CA GLY A 150 -1.85 30.78 -26.82
C GLY A 150 -0.95 31.97 -26.50
N SER A 151 -1.54 33.16 -26.40
CA SER A 151 -0.82 34.40 -26.18
C SER A 151 -1.65 35.39 -25.38
N ILE A 152 -1.02 36.47 -24.94
CA ILE A 152 -1.71 37.58 -24.27
C ILE A 152 -2.89 38.10 -25.12
N GLY A 153 -4.05 38.26 -24.50
CA GLY A 153 -5.29 38.70 -25.15
C GLY A 153 -6.10 37.58 -25.84
N ASP A 154 -5.59 36.35 -25.90
CA ASP A 154 -6.40 35.22 -26.33
C ASP A 154 -7.44 34.84 -25.25
N ARG A 155 -8.60 34.33 -25.69
CA ARG A 155 -9.69 33.91 -24.79
C ARG A 155 -9.72 32.39 -24.66
N PRO A 156 -9.55 31.81 -23.46
CA PRO A 156 -9.49 30.37 -23.29
C PRO A 156 -10.88 29.71 -23.41
N VAL A 157 -10.89 28.46 -23.87
CA VAL A 157 -12.06 27.57 -23.96
C VAL A 157 -11.65 26.14 -23.64
N VAL A 158 -12.60 25.32 -23.19
CA VAL A 158 -12.37 23.90 -22.84
C VAL A 158 -13.54 23.05 -23.29
N GLY A 159 -13.29 21.80 -23.65
CA GLY A 159 -14.32 20.84 -24.04
C GLY A 159 -13.75 19.55 -24.63
N ASP A 160 -14.48 18.43 -24.62
CA ASP A 160 -14.11 17.16 -25.25
C ASP A 160 -14.30 17.24 -26.78
N PHE A 161 -13.37 17.88 -27.49
CA PHE A 161 -13.51 18.14 -28.92
C PHE A 161 -13.26 16.88 -29.78
N ASN A 162 -12.53 15.91 -29.22
CA ASN A 162 -12.11 14.70 -29.93
C ASN A 162 -13.02 13.48 -29.64
N ARG A 163 -13.84 13.52 -28.58
CA ARG A 163 -14.75 12.48 -28.06
C ARG A 163 -14.02 11.31 -27.40
N ASP A 164 -12.92 11.56 -26.71
CA ASP A 164 -12.17 10.54 -25.97
C ASP A 164 -12.59 10.44 -24.50
N GLY A 165 -13.52 11.31 -24.06
CA GLY A 165 -14.04 11.40 -22.71
C GLY A 165 -13.21 12.28 -21.78
N ARG A 166 -12.15 12.94 -22.27
CA ARG A 166 -11.37 13.96 -21.54
C ARG A 166 -11.74 15.34 -22.05
N THR A 167 -11.63 16.34 -21.18
CA THR A 167 -11.78 17.74 -21.56
C THR A 167 -10.48 18.25 -22.17
N ASP A 168 -10.56 18.81 -23.37
CA ASP A 168 -9.45 19.44 -24.08
C ASP A 168 -9.40 20.95 -23.81
N VAL A 169 -8.32 21.61 -24.28
CA VAL A 169 -8.16 23.07 -24.19
C VAL A 169 -8.14 23.72 -25.56
N GLY A 170 -8.46 25.01 -25.59
CA GLY A 170 -8.31 25.85 -26.76
C GLY A 170 -8.20 27.32 -26.41
N VAL A 171 -7.77 28.12 -27.37
CA VAL A 171 -7.77 29.58 -27.28
C VAL A 171 -8.46 30.20 -28.49
N VAL A 172 -9.15 31.31 -28.28
CA VAL A 172 -9.84 32.09 -29.31
C VAL A 172 -9.14 33.43 -29.49
N ARG A 173 -8.49 33.58 -30.65
CA ARG A 173 -7.80 34.79 -31.08
C ARG A 173 -8.63 35.53 -32.13
N GLY A 174 -9.22 36.66 -31.77
CA GLY A 174 -10.19 37.32 -32.64
C GLY A 174 -11.39 36.40 -32.88
N ASN A 175 -11.63 35.94 -34.12
CA ASN A 175 -12.65 34.92 -34.41
C ASN A 175 -12.07 33.55 -34.77
N VAL A 176 -10.78 33.34 -34.51
CA VAL A 176 -10.08 32.09 -34.81
C VAL A 176 -9.93 31.28 -33.53
N TRP A 177 -10.54 30.10 -33.53
CA TRP A 177 -10.41 29.06 -32.53
C TRP A 177 -9.20 28.20 -32.85
N LEU A 178 -8.29 28.08 -31.90
CA LEU A 178 -7.11 27.23 -31.93
C LEU A 178 -7.31 26.19 -30.83
N LEU A 179 -7.67 24.97 -31.21
CA LEU A 179 -8.03 23.89 -30.30
C LEU A 179 -6.90 22.87 -30.23
N ARG A 180 -6.73 22.28 -29.05
CA ARG A 180 -6.00 21.04 -28.81
C ARG A 180 -7.01 19.90 -28.65
N ASP A 181 -6.51 18.68 -28.71
CA ASP A 181 -7.20 17.42 -28.42
C ASP A 181 -6.66 16.77 -27.14
N VAL A 182 -6.03 17.60 -26.30
CA VAL A 182 -5.54 17.30 -24.97
C VAL A 182 -5.22 18.62 -24.29
N ALA A 183 -5.35 18.69 -22.97
CA ALA A 183 -4.96 19.84 -22.17
C ALA A 183 -3.43 19.90 -21.90
N ASP A 184 -2.62 19.91 -22.96
CA ASP A 184 -1.14 19.91 -22.88
C ASP A 184 -0.50 20.82 -23.95
N ALA A 185 0.79 21.14 -23.75
CA ALA A 185 1.64 21.84 -24.70
C ALA A 185 1.59 21.16 -26.07
N GLY A 186 1.86 21.92 -27.13
CA GLY A 186 2.04 21.38 -28.46
C GLY A 186 1.31 22.16 -29.56
N PRO A 187 1.37 21.66 -30.81
CA PRO A 187 0.80 22.35 -31.96
C PRO A 187 -0.73 22.40 -31.88
N THR A 188 -1.31 23.39 -32.55
CA THR A 188 -2.78 23.46 -32.69
C THR A 188 -3.29 22.23 -33.44
N TRP A 189 -4.19 21.48 -32.83
CA TRP A 189 -4.84 20.33 -33.44
C TRP A 189 -5.87 20.77 -34.49
N ARG A 190 -6.70 21.77 -34.14
CA ARG A 190 -7.69 22.34 -35.06
C ARG A 190 -7.70 23.85 -35.03
N ARG A 191 -7.68 24.44 -36.23
CA ARG A 191 -7.82 25.88 -36.46
C ARG A 191 -9.11 26.18 -37.20
N VAL A 192 -10.03 26.90 -36.57
CA VAL A 192 -11.38 27.16 -37.10
C VAL A 192 -11.72 28.63 -36.98
N ALA A 193 -12.29 29.23 -38.03
CA ALA A 193 -12.83 30.59 -37.95
C ALA A 193 -14.34 30.50 -37.70
N TYR A 194 -14.81 31.04 -36.57
CA TYR A 194 -16.23 31.01 -36.20
C TYR A 194 -16.58 32.20 -35.29
N GLY A 195 -17.70 32.85 -35.60
CA GLY A 195 -18.12 34.09 -34.94
C GLY A 195 -17.38 35.35 -35.43
N ARG A 196 -17.53 36.43 -34.66
CA ARG A 196 -16.85 37.72 -34.84
C ARG A 196 -15.85 37.96 -33.71
N ALA A 197 -14.88 38.84 -33.94
CA ALA A 197 -13.77 39.07 -33.01
C ALA A 197 -14.20 39.54 -31.61
N GLY A 198 -15.35 40.19 -31.47
CA GLY A 198 -15.91 40.64 -30.20
C GLY A 198 -16.97 39.71 -29.58
N ASP A 199 -17.25 38.56 -30.19
CA ASP A 199 -18.21 37.61 -29.60
C ASP A 199 -17.56 36.81 -28.46
N VAL A 200 -18.30 36.49 -27.40
CA VAL A 200 -17.81 35.70 -26.26
C VAL A 200 -17.90 34.21 -26.61
N PRO A 201 -16.87 33.38 -26.38
CA PRO A 201 -16.88 31.99 -26.81
C PRO A 201 -17.58 31.09 -25.78
N VAL A 202 -18.24 30.04 -26.25
CA VAL A 202 -18.83 28.97 -25.42
C VAL A 202 -18.63 27.60 -26.10
N THR A 203 -18.65 26.53 -25.33
CA THR A 203 -18.42 25.14 -25.78
C THR A 203 -19.38 24.20 -25.07
N GLY A 204 -19.77 23.12 -25.74
CA GLY A 204 -20.66 22.12 -25.16
C GLY A 204 -21.19 21.12 -26.17
N ASP A 205 -21.70 20.02 -25.65
CA ASP A 205 -22.29 18.89 -26.35
C ASP A 205 -23.75 19.21 -26.73
N TRP A 206 -23.93 20.03 -27.76
CA TRP A 206 -25.24 20.60 -28.10
C TRP A 206 -26.24 19.59 -28.67
N ASP A 207 -25.78 18.44 -29.16
CA ASP A 207 -26.60 17.39 -29.77
C ASP A 207 -26.56 16.05 -29.00
N GLY A 208 -25.84 15.99 -27.88
CA GLY A 208 -25.80 14.84 -26.96
C GLY A 208 -24.98 13.67 -27.51
N ASP A 209 -24.11 13.88 -28.49
CA ASP A 209 -23.29 12.83 -29.09
C ASP A 209 -22.04 12.49 -28.25
N GLY A 210 -21.75 13.28 -27.21
CA GLY A 210 -20.60 13.13 -26.34
C GLY A 210 -19.38 13.94 -26.76
N ARG A 211 -19.45 14.71 -27.87
CA ARG A 211 -18.38 15.58 -28.37
C ARG A 211 -18.79 17.05 -28.22
N ASP A 212 -17.90 17.86 -27.69
CA ASP A 212 -18.15 19.28 -27.57
C ASP A 212 -18.02 20.01 -28.91
N GLY A 213 -19.06 20.80 -29.21
CA GLY A 213 -19.10 21.76 -30.29
C GLY A 213 -18.52 23.12 -29.89
N ILE A 214 -18.57 24.07 -30.83
CA ILE A 214 -18.17 25.46 -30.59
C ILE A 214 -19.37 26.40 -30.71
N GLY A 215 -19.37 27.47 -29.94
CA GLY A 215 -20.44 28.44 -29.93
C GLY A 215 -19.95 29.84 -29.59
N VAL A 216 -20.74 30.85 -29.94
CA VAL A 216 -20.45 32.22 -29.53
C VAL A 216 -21.70 32.92 -29.01
N ARG A 217 -21.51 33.81 -28.05
CA ARG A 217 -22.52 34.77 -27.61
C ARG A 217 -22.24 36.16 -28.13
N ARG A 218 -23.25 36.76 -28.73
CA ARG A 218 -23.26 38.14 -29.23
C ARG A 218 -24.46 38.87 -28.65
N GLY A 219 -24.20 39.76 -27.70
CA GLY A 219 -25.26 40.39 -26.91
C GLY A 219 -26.10 39.34 -26.18
N ASN A 220 -27.42 39.35 -26.37
CA ASN A 220 -28.31 38.36 -25.78
C ASN A 220 -28.51 37.10 -26.65
N LYS A 221 -27.81 36.92 -27.77
CA LYS A 221 -27.99 35.76 -28.65
C LYS A 221 -26.82 34.80 -28.61
N PHE A 222 -27.12 33.51 -28.54
CA PHE A 222 -26.17 32.40 -28.72
C PHE A 222 -26.23 31.89 -30.15
N TYR A 223 -25.08 31.54 -30.72
CA TYR A 223 -24.90 30.94 -32.04
C TYR A 223 -24.02 29.70 -31.87
N LEU A 224 -24.65 28.53 -31.78
CA LEU A 224 -24.01 27.26 -31.40
C LEU A 224 -23.82 26.35 -32.60
N ARG A 225 -22.79 25.51 -32.59
CA ARG A 225 -22.47 24.58 -33.66
C ARG A 225 -21.87 23.31 -33.09
N ASP A 226 -22.50 22.18 -33.41
CA ASP A 226 -22.25 20.84 -32.84
C ASP A 226 -20.82 20.34 -33.06
N LYS A 227 -20.12 20.91 -34.05
CA LYS A 227 -18.75 20.53 -34.39
C LYS A 227 -17.87 21.74 -34.51
N ALA A 228 -16.62 21.61 -34.06
CA ALA A 228 -15.55 22.58 -34.27
C ALA A 228 -15.16 22.70 -35.77
N THR A 229 -16.03 23.33 -36.57
CA THR A 229 -15.91 23.50 -38.02
C THR A 229 -16.37 24.90 -38.43
N LYS A 230 -15.95 25.37 -39.59
CA LYS A 230 -16.46 26.62 -40.18
C LYS A 230 -17.91 26.42 -40.65
N GLY A 231 -18.71 27.48 -40.71
CA GLY A 231 -20.06 27.45 -41.26
C GLY A 231 -21.08 28.24 -40.41
N PRO A 232 -22.36 28.22 -40.79
CA PRO A 232 -23.43 28.87 -40.02
C PRO A 232 -23.64 28.20 -38.65
N ALA A 233 -24.35 28.87 -37.75
CA ALA A 233 -24.77 28.25 -36.50
C ALA A 233 -25.77 27.11 -36.78
N THR A 234 -25.67 26.02 -36.03
CA THR A 234 -26.65 24.93 -36.02
C THR A 234 -27.85 25.33 -35.16
N TYR A 235 -27.60 25.99 -34.02
CA TYR A 235 -28.64 26.54 -33.16
C TYR A 235 -28.43 28.04 -32.95
N THR A 236 -29.53 28.80 -32.92
CA THR A 236 -29.49 30.23 -32.58
C THR A 236 -30.69 30.60 -31.74
N TYR A 237 -30.46 31.21 -30.57
CA TYR A 237 -31.56 31.67 -29.73
C TYR A 237 -31.12 32.78 -28.77
N GLY A 238 -32.10 33.57 -28.31
CA GLY A 238 -31.90 34.67 -27.38
C GLY A 238 -32.07 34.22 -25.92
N PHE A 239 -31.13 34.56 -25.05
CA PHE A 239 -31.20 34.25 -23.62
C PHE A 239 -30.38 35.26 -22.79
N GLY A 240 -30.94 35.73 -21.69
CA GLY A 240 -30.36 36.79 -20.84
C GLY A 240 -30.37 38.20 -21.47
N VAL A 241 -29.62 39.11 -20.86
CA VAL A 241 -29.31 40.45 -21.39
C VAL A 241 -27.84 40.54 -21.81
N ALA A 242 -27.48 41.57 -22.58
CA ALA A 242 -26.17 41.68 -23.21
C ALA A 242 -24.98 41.79 -22.23
N THR A 243 -25.22 42.22 -20.99
CA THR A 243 -24.21 42.34 -19.93
C THR A 243 -24.01 41.05 -19.15
N ASP A 244 -24.82 40.02 -19.37
CA ASP A 244 -24.71 38.77 -18.62
C ASP A 244 -23.53 37.94 -19.13
N VAL A 245 -22.83 37.27 -18.23
CA VAL A 245 -21.73 36.35 -18.57
C VAL A 245 -22.32 35.03 -19.08
N PRO A 246 -21.95 34.53 -20.28
CA PRO A 246 -22.44 33.24 -20.75
C PRO A 246 -21.81 32.06 -20.00
N VAL A 247 -22.60 30.99 -19.82
CA VAL A 247 -22.15 29.68 -19.36
C VAL A 247 -22.84 28.56 -20.19
N SER A 248 -22.31 27.34 -20.20
CA SER A 248 -22.92 26.16 -20.86
C SER A 248 -22.71 24.88 -20.06
N GLY A 249 -23.62 23.91 -20.10
CA GLY A 249 -23.53 22.64 -19.37
C GLY A 249 -24.85 21.87 -19.31
N ASP A 250 -24.78 20.61 -18.88
CA ASP A 250 -25.92 19.70 -18.67
C ASP A 250 -26.49 19.84 -17.25
N TRP A 251 -27.32 20.86 -17.04
CA TRP A 251 -27.87 21.19 -15.71
C TRP A 251 -29.07 20.31 -15.30
N ASP A 252 -29.66 19.57 -16.23
CA ASP A 252 -30.81 18.66 -16.04
C ASP A 252 -30.43 17.17 -16.07
N GLY A 253 -29.19 16.84 -16.46
CA GLY A 253 -28.61 15.51 -16.41
C GLY A 253 -29.03 14.60 -17.57
N ASP A 254 -29.41 15.17 -18.72
CA ASP A 254 -29.94 14.43 -19.86
C ASP A 254 -28.87 14.02 -20.88
N GLY A 255 -27.62 14.43 -20.66
CA GLY A 255 -26.47 14.13 -21.51
C GLY A 255 -26.25 15.15 -22.63
N THR A 256 -27.03 16.22 -22.71
CA THR A 256 -26.89 17.31 -23.69
C THR A 256 -26.64 18.63 -22.98
N ASP A 257 -25.68 19.43 -23.47
CA ASP A 257 -25.40 20.73 -22.87
C ASP A 257 -26.42 21.80 -23.31
N SER A 258 -26.86 22.60 -22.34
CA SER A 258 -27.68 23.78 -22.55
C SER A 258 -26.93 25.05 -22.14
N VAL A 259 -27.35 26.21 -22.62
CA VAL A 259 -26.71 27.49 -22.23
C VAL A 259 -27.36 28.13 -21.02
N GLY A 260 -26.56 28.86 -20.24
CA GLY A 260 -26.96 29.67 -19.11
C GLY A 260 -26.34 31.07 -19.18
N VAL A 261 -26.74 31.95 -18.27
CA VAL A 261 -26.12 33.26 -18.09
C VAL A 261 -25.99 33.63 -16.61
N VAL A 262 -24.91 34.33 -16.23
CA VAL A 262 -24.67 34.80 -14.87
C VAL A 262 -24.80 36.32 -14.83
N ARG A 263 -25.66 36.81 -13.91
CA ARG A 263 -25.93 38.22 -13.66
C ARG A 263 -25.70 38.53 -12.19
N GLY A 264 -24.54 39.13 -11.89
CA GLY A 264 -24.14 39.34 -10.50
C GLY A 264 -24.10 38.00 -9.74
N PRO A 265 -24.78 37.85 -8.60
CA PRO A 265 -24.84 36.57 -7.88
C PRO A 265 -25.88 35.58 -8.44
N VAL A 266 -26.66 35.97 -9.46
CA VAL A 266 -27.81 35.20 -9.95
C VAL A 266 -27.44 34.42 -11.22
N TRP A 267 -27.68 33.11 -11.18
CA TRP A 267 -27.53 32.22 -12.32
C TRP A 267 -28.90 32.01 -12.97
N HIS A 268 -29.00 32.31 -14.27
CA HIS A 268 -30.17 32.03 -15.09
C HIS A 268 -29.80 30.85 -16.00
N LEU A 269 -30.26 29.65 -15.66
CA LEU A 269 -29.95 28.42 -16.39
C LEU A 269 -31.15 28.00 -17.25
N ARG A 270 -30.87 27.42 -18.42
CA ARG A 270 -31.89 26.83 -19.28
C ARG A 270 -31.82 25.31 -19.15
N SER A 271 -32.84 24.70 -18.55
CA SER A 271 -32.96 23.26 -18.26
C SER A 271 -33.75 22.51 -19.34
N GLU A 272 -33.72 23.00 -20.56
CA GLU A 272 -34.40 22.34 -21.68
C GLU A 272 -33.37 22.16 -22.77
N SER A 273 -32.72 20.99 -22.75
CA SER A 273 -32.16 20.38 -23.95
C SER A 273 -33.36 19.90 -24.79
N THR A 274 -34.00 20.85 -25.45
CA THR A 274 -35.04 20.64 -26.48
C THR A 274 -36.23 19.69 -26.18
N THR A 275 -36.35 19.08 -24.98
CA THR A 275 -37.38 18.13 -24.53
C THR A 275 -37.42 17.96 -22.97
N PRO A 276 -38.58 17.71 -22.28
CA PRO A 276 -38.75 17.98 -20.82
C PRO A 276 -38.92 16.75 -19.84
N ARG A 277 -38.48 16.80 -18.53
CA ARG A 277 -39.23 16.42 -17.24
C ARG A 277 -38.50 16.44 -15.82
N LYS A 278 -39.09 17.19 -14.82
CA LYS A 278 -39.28 17.21 -13.29
C LYS A 278 -38.34 16.65 -12.12
N PRO A 279 -38.39 17.19 -10.85
CA PRO A 279 -37.25 17.34 -9.88
C PRO A 279 -37.38 17.02 -8.33
N ALA A 280 -36.25 17.16 -7.55
CA ALA A 280 -36.00 17.64 -6.13
C ALA A 280 -35.57 16.62 -4.97
N PRO A 281 -35.06 16.96 -3.72
CA PRO A 281 -34.23 18.06 -3.09
C PRO A 281 -33.15 17.64 -1.97
N THR A 282 -32.69 18.58 -1.10
CA THR A 282 -31.37 18.89 -0.39
C THR A 282 -31.09 18.55 1.13
N VAL A 283 -29.83 18.74 1.63
CA VAL A 283 -29.18 18.46 2.98
C VAL A 283 -28.61 19.71 3.73
N GLU A 284 -28.38 19.67 5.07
CA GLU A 284 -27.34 20.49 5.80
C GLU A 284 -26.69 19.85 7.09
N LYS A 285 -25.63 20.50 7.66
CA LYS A 285 -24.40 19.96 8.35
C LYS A 285 -24.12 20.42 9.82
N ARG A 286 -23.02 19.93 10.48
CA ARG A 286 -21.75 20.68 10.84
C ARG A 286 -20.83 20.04 11.96
N MET A 287 -19.48 20.26 11.95
CA MET A 287 -18.63 20.63 13.14
C MET A 287 -17.18 21.18 12.81
N VAL A 288 -16.38 21.59 13.84
CA VAL A 288 -15.19 22.52 13.87
C VAL A 288 -13.84 21.82 14.27
N THR A 289 -12.68 22.49 14.05
CA THR A 289 -11.26 22.03 13.83
C THR A 289 -10.17 22.32 14.91
N ARG A 290 -8.96 21.69 14.78
CA ARG A 290 -7.59 22.23 15.05
C ARG A 290 -6.45 21.38 14.37
N PRO A 291 -5.16 21.79 14.26
CA PRO A 291 -4.41 21.87 12.99
C PRO A 291 -3.11 21.03 12.86
N THR A 292 -2.73 20.60 11.66
CA THR A 292 -1.37 20.14 11.26
C THR A 292 -1.11 20.34 9.76
N GLU A 293 0.17 20.47 9.40
CA GLU A 293 0.78 20.83 8.09
C GLU A 293 0.28 20.04 6.86
N PRO A 294 0.32 20.62 5.64
CA PRO A 294 -0.35 20.06 4.47
C PRO A 294 0.38 18.82 3.93
N GLY A 295 -0.08 17.65 4.38
CA GLY A 295 0.26 16.37 3.77
C GLY A 295 -0.19 16.33 2.31
N SER A 296 0.77 16.23 1.39
CA SER A 296 0.51 15.84 0.01
C SER A 296 -0.09 14.43 0.02
N ALA A 297 -1.29 14.27 -0.55
CA ALA A 297 -1.82 12.95 -0.83
C ALA A 297 -0.85 12.28 -1.81
N PRO A 298 -0.34 11.08 -1.50
CA PRO A 298 0.67 10.47 -2.33
C PRO A 298 0.04 10.05 -3.67
N ALA A 299 0.56 10.55 -4.80
CA ALA A 299 0.14 10.14 -6.16
C ALA A 299 -0.08 8.63 -6.19
N PRO A 300 -1.18 8.12 -6.76
CA PRO A 300 -1.71 6.80 -6.49
C PRO A 300 -0.69 5.76 -6.96
N TRP A 301 -1.05 4.51 -6.80
CA TRP A 301 -0.33 3.47 -7.49
C TRP A 301 -0.88 3.30 -8.91
N PRO A 302 -0.30 3.93 -9.96
CA PRO A 302 -0.66 3.59 -11.33
C PRO A 302 -0.23 2.15 -11.55
N THR A 303 -1.14 1.36 -12.06
CA THR A 303 -0.92 -0.06 -12.32
C THR A 303 0.29 -0.25 -13.24
N PRO A 304 1.37 -0.96 -12.83
CA PRO A 304 2.16 -1.68 -13.81
C PRO A 304 1.27 -2.84 -14.26
N ALA A 305 0.69 -2.76 -15.47
CA ALA A 305 -0.25 -3.70 -16.05
C ALA A 305 -0.25 -5.13 -15.43
N GLY A 306 -1.42 -5.62 -15.04
CA GLY A 306 -1.67 -7.05 -14.86
C GLY A 306 -3.00 -7.42 -15.52
N PRO A 307 -3.25 -8.70 -15.89
CA PRO A 307 -2.39 -9.66 -16.59
C PRO A 307 -2.51 -9.47 -18.11
N ASP A 308 -1.40 -9.17 -18.78
CA ASP A 308 -1.22 -9.73 -20.12
C ASP A 308 -0.26 -10.90 -19.93
N GLY A 309 -0.53 -12.05 -20.55
CA GLY A 309 0.20 -13.32 -20.35
C GLY A 309 1.66 -13.33 -20.83
N GLN A 310 2.39 -12.22 -20.70
CA GLN A 310 3.81 -12.11 -21.05
C GLN A 310 4.70 -12.57 -19.89
N ALA A 311 5.70 -13.38 -20.23
CA ALA A 311 6.62 -13.99 -19.29
C ALA A 311 7.54 -12.99 -18.58
N CYS A 312 7.96 -13.38 -17.36
CA CYS A 312 9.13 -12.82 -16.66
C CYS A 312 10.28 -12.61 -17.66
N PRO A 313 10.80 -11.38 -17.81
CA PRO A 313 11.80 -11.05 -18.82
C PRO A 313 13.10 -11.84 -18.70
N THR A 314 13.42 -12.27 -17.48
CA THR A 314 14.65 -12.99 -17.14
C THR A 314 14.45 -14.49 -16.99
N ALA A 315 13.21 -14.98 -17.13
CA ALA A 315 12.92 -16.41 -17.00
C ALA A 315 13.66 -17.19 -18.08
N SER A 316 14.29 -18.31 -17.69
CA SER A 316 14.90 -19.20 -18.66
C SER A 316 13.85 -19.80 -19.62
N ALA A 317 14.25 -20.04 -20.86
CA ALA A 317 13.45 -20.82 -21.81
C ALA A 317 13.13 -22.23 -21.27
N GLY A 318 13.99 -22.78 -20.39
CA GLY A 318 13.76 -24.06 -19.73
C GLY A 318 12.60 -24.05 -18.74
N VAL A 319 12.39 -22.94 -18.02
CA VAL A 319 11.31 -22.82 -17.02
C VAL A 319 9.92 -22.79 -17.66
N GLN A 320 9.79 -22.22 -18.85
CA GLN A 320 8.52 -22.27 -19.61
C GLN A 320 8.17 -23.69 -20.08
N ASN A 321 9.17 -24.57 -20.19
CA ASN A 321 9.03 -25.95 -20.64
C ASN A 321 9.03 -26.96 -19.48
N ARG A 322 9.15 -26.52 -18.22
CA ARG A 322 9.06 -27.42 -17.06
C ARG A 322 7.60 -27.87 -16.88
N PRO A 323 7.38 -29.13 -16.48
CA PRO A 323 6.07 -29.55 -16.00
C PRO A 323 5.62 -28.60 -14.89
N GLN A 324 4.35 -28.18 -14.94
CA GLN A 324 3.78 -27.40 -13.85
C GLN A 324 3.89 -28.18 -12.54
N VAL A 325 4.13 -27.48 -11.43
CA VAL A 325 4.33 -28.06 -10.09
C VAL A 325 3.13 -28.89 -9.59
N GLY A 326 1.98 -28.79 -10.28
CA GLY A 326 0.77 -29.55 -9.99
C GLY A 326 -0.29 -28.69 -9.30
N PRO A 327 -1.39 -29.29 -8.80
CA PRO A 327 -2.50 -28.51 -8.25
C PRO A 327 -2.12 -27.83 -6.94
N THR A 328 -2.19 -26.49 -6.90
CA THR A 328 -2.12 -25.71 -5.66
C THR A 328 -3.51 -25.55 -5.03
N VAL A 329 -3.55 -25.47 -3.70
CA VAL A 329 -4.75 -25.18 -2.92
C VAL A 329 -4.79 -23.70 -2.56
N ARG A 330 -5.99 -23.12 -2.44
CA ARG A 330 -6.20 -21.71 -2.09
C ARG A 330 -6.50 -21.55 -0.58
N PRO A 331 -6.13 -20.43 0.07
CA PRO A 331 -6.44 -20.19 1.48
C PRO A 331 -7.84 -19.60 1.73
N THR A 332 -8.76 -19.70 0.76
CA THR A 332 -9.94 -18.82 0.64
C THR A 332 -10.95 -18.90 1.79
N ALA A 333 -10.94 -19.97 2.60
CA ALA A 333 -11.94 -20.16 3.63
C ALA A 333 -11.89 -19.09 4.75
N LEU A 334 -10.75 -18.44 4.95
CA LEU A 334 -10.54 -17.47 6.03
C LEU A 334 -10.37 -16.03 5.57
N LEU A 335 -10.29 -15.74 4.28
CA LEU A 335 -10.01 -14.39 3.78
C LEU A 335 -11.24 -13.48 3.88
N ASP A 336 -11.03 -12.21 4.23
CA ASP A 336 -12.08 -11.18 4.34
C ASP A 336 -13.29 -11.55 5.25
N LYS A 337 -13.04 -12.33 6.30
CA LYS A 337 -13.99 -12.73 7.36
C LYS A 337 -14.19 -11.62 8.40
N VAL A 338 -14.57 -11.96 9.62
CA VAL A 338 -14.92 -10.99 10.67
C VAL A 338 -13.68 -10.47 11.37
N LEU A 339 -13.76 -9.23 11.85
CA LEU A 339 -12.73 -8.66 12.69
C LEU A 339 -12.64 -9.43 14.02
N PRO A 340 -11.44 -9.64 14.59
CA PRO A 340 -11.26 -10.29 15.90
C PRO A 340 -11.74 -9.47 17.11
N TYR A 341 -12.54 -8.44 16.88
CA TYR A 341 -13.14 -7.57 17.88
C TYR A 341 -14.43 -6.96 17.30
N ASP A 342 -15.36 -6.55 18.16
CA ASP A 342 -16.54 -5.82 17.75
C ASP A 342 -16.20 -4.34 17.52
N PRO A 343 -16.36 -3.79 16.29
CA PRO A 343 -16.14 -2.37 16.03
C PRO A 343 -17.08 -1.43 16.79
N ALA A 344 -18.21 -1.94 17.30
CA ALA A 344 -19.16 -1.19 18.11
C ALA A 344 -18.86 -1.24 19.61
N ASP A 345 -17.81 -1.95 20.04
CA ASP A 345 -17.42 -2.05 21.45
C ASP A 345 -17.08 -0.65 22.02
N PRO A 346 -17.80 -0.16 23.05
CA PRO A 346 -17.49 1.13 23.66
C PRO A 346 -16.11 1.17 24.34
N ALA A 347 -15.50 0.01 24.63
CA ALA A 347 -14.16 -0.12 25.20
C ALA A 347 -13.07 -0.38 24.13
N LEU A 348 -13.38 -0.21 22.84
CA LEU A 348 -12.46 -0.51 21.74
C LEU A 348 -11.10 0.19 21.86
N ALA A 349 -11.07 1.41 22.41
CA ALA A 349 -9.85 2.19 22.62
C ALA A 349 -8.89 1.62 23.69
N ALA A 350 -9.33 0.63 24.48
CA ALA A 350 -8.47 -0.12 25.41
C ALA A 350 -8.14 -1.52 24.88
N ASN A 351 -8.64 -1.89 23.69
CA ASN A 351 -8.50 -3.23 23.16
C ASN A 351 -7.15 -3.41 22.43
N PRO A 352 -6.23 -4.25 22.93
CA PRO A 352 -4.91 -4.43 22.32
C PRO A 352 -4.96 -5.05 20.92
N VAL A 353 -6.02 -5.81 20.59
CA VAL A 353 -6.23 -6.37 19.26
C VAL A 353 -6.56 -5.26 18.26
N PHE A 354 -7.39 -4.29 18.66
CA PHE A 354 -7.67 -3.09 17.86
C PHE A 354 -6.39 -2.26 17.64
N HIS A 355 -5.59 -2.05 18.70
CA HIS A 355 -4.32 -1.34 18.57
C HIS A 355 -3.31 -2.06 17.67
N THR A 356 -3.31 -3.38 17.65
CA THR A 356 -2.46 -4.18 16.74
C THR A 356 -2.84 -3.92 15.28
N ARG A 357 -4.14 -3.85 14.97
CA ARG A 357 -4.63 -3.43 13.64
C ARG A 357 -4.19 -2.01 13.31
N THR A 358 -4.31 -1.08 14.26
CA THR A 358 -3.92 0.32 14.07
C THR A 358 -2.42 0.44 13.76
N ALA A 359 -1.57 -0.30 14.47
CA ALA A 359 -0.14 -0.34 14.21
C ALA A 359 0.17 -0.89 12.80
N LEU A 360 -0.52 -1.96 12.37
CA LEU A 360 -0.42 -2.47 11.01
C LEU A 360 -0.87 -1.43 9.96
N LEU A 361 -1.95 -0.69 10.21
CA LEU A 361 -2.45 0.34 9.31
C LEU A 361 -1.46 1.50 9.14
N GLU A 362 -0.80 1.94 10.20
CA GLU A 362 0.25 2.97 10.09
C GLU A 362 1.46 2.44 9.31
N ALA A 363 1.88 1.20 9.55
CA ALA A 363 2.95 0.58 8.78
C ALA A 363 2.58 0.44 7.29
N GLU A 364 1.35 0.01 6.98
CA GLU A 364 0.83 -0.08 5.61
C GLU A 364 0.76 1.29 4.93
N LYS A 365 0.27 2.31 5.64
CA LYS A 365 0.25 3.71 5.19
C LYS A 365 1.64 4.19 4.80
N TYR A 366 2.66 3.85 5.58
CA TYR A 366 4.03 4.19 5.22
C TYR A 366 4.48 3.48 3.93
N LEU A 367 4.30 2.16 3.85
CA LEU A 367 4.73 1.36 2.68
C LEU A 367 4.03 1.76 1.38
N LEU A 368 2.78 2.23 1.46
CA LEU A 368 2.01 2.71 0.30
C LEU A 368 2.10 4.23 0.11
N GLY A 369 2.71 4.96 1.04
CA GLY A 369 2.88 6.41 1.01
C GLY A 369 3.92 6.88 -0.02
N ALA A 370 3.83 8.14 -0.44
CA ALA A 370 4.65 8.70 -1.53
C ALA A 370 6.15 8.56 -1.24
N GLN A 371 6.59 8.83 -0.02
CA GLN A 371 8.01 8.83 0.33
C GLN A 371 8.63 7.43 0.27
N TYR A 372 7.86 6.40 0.62
CA TYR A 372 8.32 5.02 0.46
C TYR A 372 8.28 4.61 -1.00
N LEU A 373 7.17 4.93 -1.68
CA LEU A 373 7.02 4.63 -3.09
C LEU A 373 8.07 5.33 -3.95
N GLU A 374 8.59 6.50 -3.59
CA GLU A 374 9.71 7.20 -4.25
C GLU A 374 10.94 6.30 -4.44
N ARG A 375 11.25 5.41 -3.48
CA ARG A 375 12.30 4.37 -3.61
C ARG A 375 12.06 3.43 -4.79
N TRP A 376 10.80 3.29 -5.19
CA TRP A 376 10.28 2.38 -6.20
C TRP A 376 9.62 3.12 -7.38
N TYR A 377 9.54 4.45 -7.33
CA TYR A 377 8.59 5.26 -8.09
C TYR A 377 8.96 5.35 -9.56
N THR A 378 10.26 5.37 -9.85
CA THR A 378 10.78 5.26 -11.21
C THR A 378 10.52 3.88 -11.82
N LYS A 379 10.30 2.85 -11.00
CA LYS A 379 10.12 1.46 -11.41
C LYS A 379 8.67 0.98 -11.38
N ARG A 380 7.75 1.69 -10.72
CA ARG A 380 6.34 1.27 -10.56
C ARG A 380 5.54 1.13 -11.85
N PHE A 381 6.05 1.62 -12.98
CA PHE A 381 5.45 1.42 -14.31
C PHE A 381 6.02 0.19 -15.02
N GLN A 382 7.09 -0.40 -14.48
CA GLN A 382 7.66 -1.64 -14.99
C GLN A 382 6.81 -2.81 -14.49
N ARG A 383 6.50 -3.75 -15.38
CA ARG A 383 5.81 -5.00 -14.99
C ARG A 383 6.58 -5.78 -13.94
N TYR A 384 7.87 -5.93 -14.14
CA TYR A 384 8.78 -6.52 -13.18
C TYR A 384 9.77 -5.43 -12.81
N THR A 385 9.97 -5.20 -11.52
CA THR A 385 11.09 -4.37 -11.08
C THR A 385 12.33 -5.22 -10.96
N ASP A 386 13.41 -4.77 -11.56
CA ASP A 386 14.74 -5.29 -11.31
C ASP A 386 15.10 -5.05 -9.83
N ILE A 387 15.08 -6.11 -9.02
CA ILE A 387 15.40 -6.01 -7.59
C ILE A 387 16.90 -6.19 -7.36
N LEU A 388 17.57 -7.09 -8.08
CA LEU A 388 18.96 -7.47 -7.81
C LEU A 388 19.99 -6.47 -8.32
N SER A 389 19.77 -5.74 -9.42
CA SER A 389 20.80 -4.82 -9.97
C SER A 389 21.13 -3.62 -9.08
N ARG A 390 20.35 -3.42 -8.02
CA ARG A 390 20.54 -2.34 -7.05
C ARG A 390 21.65 -2.61 -6.05
N PHE A 391 22.08 -3.86 -5.91
CA PHE A 391 23.03 -4.28 -4.90
C PHE A 391 24.09 -5.20 -5.51
N PRO A 392 25.38 -5.04 -5.13
CA PRO A 392 26.39 -6.02 -5.50
C PRO A 392 26.03 -7.40 -4.92
N THR A 393 26.56 -8.48 -5.50
CA THR A 393 26.23 -9.86 -5.09
C THR A 393 26.23 -10.12 -3.58
N PRO A 394 27.19 -9.61 -2.78
CA PRO A 394 27.19 -9.78 -1.32
C PRO A 394 26.04 -9.08 -0.58
N GLU A 395 25.33 -8.16 -1.22
CA GLU A 395 24.26 -7.35 -0.63
C GLU A 395 22.89 -7.66 -1.23
N GLN A 396 22.80 -8.65 -2.13
CA GLN A 396 21.55 -9.02 -2.79
C GLN A 396 20.48 -9.50 -1.81
N GLU A 397 20.85 -9.99 -0.63
CA GLU A 397 19.90 -10.29 0.45
C GLU A 397 19.06 -9.05 0.83
N TYR A 398 19.69 -7.87 0.94
CA TYR A 398 19.00 -6.60 1.21
C TYR A 398 18.02 -6.21 0.11
N ALA A 399 18.32 -6.62 -1.12
CA ALA A 399 17.50 -6.37 -2.30
C ALA A 399 16.18 -7.16 -2.27
N VAL A 400 16.23 -8.38 -1.74
CA VAL A 400 15.10 -9.32 -1.70
C VAL A 400 14.26 -9.16 -0.44
N ARG A 401 14.89 -8.94 0.72
CA ARG A 401 14.17 -8.91 2.00
C ARG A 401 13.12 -7.82 2.10
N ARG A 402 13.46 -6.61 1.66
CA ARG A 402 12.58 -5.44 1.73
C ARG A 402 11.28 -5.66 0.92
N PRO A 403 11.33 -6.04 -0.37
CA PRO A 403 10.11 -6.32 -1.11
C PRO A 403 9.34 -7.55 -0.59
N ALA A 404 10.02 -8.58 -0.08
CA ALA A 404 9.35 -9.74 0.53
C ALA A 404 8.51 -9.35 1.76
N MET A 405 9.09 -8.56 2.68
CA MET A 405 8.41 -8.04 3.88
C MET A 405 7.27 -7.08 3.55
N ALA A 406 7.48 -6.17 2.58
CA ALA A 406 6.45 -5.24 2.14
C ALA A 406 5.27 -5.95 1.42
N ALA A 407 5.57 -6.98 0.63
CA ALA A 407 4.56 -7.83 -0.01
C ALA A 407 3.69 -8.56 1.03
N LEU A 408 4.32 -9.19 2.03
CA LEU A 408 3.57 -9.87 3.09
C LEU A 408 2.69 -8.90 3.86
N THR A 409 3.23 -7.74 4.26
CA THR A 409 2.49 -6.73 5.03
C THR A 409 1.22 -6.30 4.30
N THR A 410 1.36 -5.88 3.04
CA THR A 410 0.25 -5.36 2.24
C THR A 410 -0.75 -6.45 1.87
N ALA A 411 -0.28 -7.68 1.59
CA ALA A 411 -1.15 -8.82 1.34
C ALA A 411 -1.97 -9.22 2.59
N VAL A 412 -1.35 -9.27 3.77
CA VAL A 412 -2.07 -9.53 5.03
C VAL A 412 -3.11 -8.44 5.25
N ALA A 413 -2.69 -7.17 5.29
CA ALA A 413 -3.61 -6.08 5.59
C ALA A 413 -4.83 -6.06 4.66
N ALA A 414 -4.61 -6.24 3.35
CA ALA A 414 -5.67 -6.30 2.36
C ALA A 414 -6.59 -7.52 2.49
N ARG A 415 -6.10 -8.68 2.92
CA ARG A 415 -6.87 -9.95 2.90
C ARG A 415 -7.45 -10.39 4.25
N THR A 416 -7.14 -9.67 5.32
CA THR A 416 -7.60 -9.98 6.69
C THR A 416 -8.45 -8.87 7.32
N LYS A 417 -9.21 -8.11 6.51
CA LYS A 417 -10.00 -6.92 6.95
C LYS A 417 -9.21 -5.84 7.71
N ALA A 418 -7.88 -5.87 7.67
CA ALA A 418 -7.08 -4.88 8.37
C ALA A 418 -7.17 -3.53 7.64
N HIS A 419 -7.00 -3.55 6.32
CA HIS A 419 -6.93 -2.38 5.45
C HIS A 419 -8.08 -1.39 5.66
N ASN A 420 -7.77 -0.10 5.56
CA ASN A 420 -8.74 0.97 5.60
C ASN A 420 -8.31 2.11 4.68
N ASP A 421 -9.09 2.34 3.62
CA ASP A 421 -8.77 3.29 2.57
C ASP A 421 -8.51 4.72 3.10
N THR A 422 -9.25 5.12 4.13
CA THR A 422 -9.14 6.47 4.71
C THR A 422 -7.87 6.63 5.56
N VAL A 423 -7.50 5.61 6.34
CA VAL A 423 -6.31 5.65 7.20
C VAL A 423 -5.04 5.54 6.37
N VAL A 424 -5.01 4.60 5.43
CA VAL A 424 -3.86 4.33 4.56
C VAL A 424 -3.71 5.42 3.49
N GLY A 425 -4.81 6.08 3.12
CA GLY A 425 -4.83 7.05 2.04
C GLY A 425 -4.67 6.41 0.66
N ARG A 426 -4.92 5.09 0.55
CA ARG A 426 -4.90 4.27 -0.67
C ARG A 426 -5.95 3.21 -0.58
N THR A 427 -6.49 2.79 -1.72
CA THR A 427 -7.52 1.75 -1.77
C THR A 427 -6.93 0.37 -1.53
N ARG A 428 -7.78 -0.54 -1.02
CA ARG A 428 -7.44 -1.96 -0.88
C ARG A 428 -6.94 -2.59 -2.18
N ASP A 429 -7.54 -2.22 -3.30
CA ASP A 429 -7.14 -2.75 -4.61
C ASP A 429 -5.77 -2.24 -5.05
N GLU A 430 -5.40 -1.00 -4.69
CA GLU A 430 -4.03 -0.51 -4.87
C GLU A 430 -3.03 -1.29 -4.01
N ALA A 431 -3.38 -1.61 -2.75
CA ALA A 431 -2.55 -2.44 -1.88
C ALA A 431 -2.32 -3.84 -2.47
N ILE A 432 -3.37 -4.48 -3.01
CA ILE A 432 -3.26 -5.79 -3.68
C ILE A 432 -2.38 -5.71 -4.94
N ARG A 433 -2.55 -4.65 -5.76
CA ARG A 433 -1.71 -4.44 -6.95
C ARG A 433 -0.25 -4.20 -6.61
N TYR A 434 0.01 -3.49 -5.51
CA TYR A 434 1.36 -3.29 -4.99
C TYR A 434 1.98 -4.61 -4.52
N ALA A 435 1.23 -5.42 -3.76
CA ALA A 435 1.66 -6.75 -3.35
C ALA A 435 1.98 -7.65 -4.55
N ASP A 436 1.07 -7.76 -5.54
CA ASP A 436 1.29 -8.53 -6.78
C ASP A 436 2.59 -8.10 -7.48
N TRP A 437 2.81 -6.79 -7.63
CA TRP A 437 4.00 -6.27 -8.28
C TRP A 437 5.30 -6.70 -7.60
N LEU A 438 5.36 -6.64 -6.27
CA LEU A 438 6.52 -7.10 -5.50
C LEU A 438 6.67 -8.63 -5.60
N ILE A 439 5.59 -9.38 -5.41
CA ILE A 439 5.56 -10.85 -5.46
C ILE A 439 6.10 -11.36 -6.79
N ARG A 440 5.56 -10.88 -7.91
CA ARG A 440 5.96 -11.35 -9.24
C ARG A 440 7.39 -10.95 -9.57
N SER A 441 7.88 -9.82 -9.07
CA SER A 441 9.27 -9.37 -9.28
C SER A 441 10.26 -10.24 -8.49
N VAL A 442 9.97 -10.50 -7.22
CA VAL A 442 10.79 -11.37 -6.37
C VAL A 442 10.84 -12.80 -6.91
N ALA A 443 9.69 -13.37 -7.30
CA ALA A 443 9.65 -14.72 -7.87
C ALA A 443 10.32 -14.80 -9.25
N CYS A 444 10.21 -13.76 -10.07
CA CYS A 444 10.84 -13.70 -11.40
C CYS A 444 12.37 -13.82 -11.30
N GLU A 445 13.00 -13.12 -10.36
CA GLU A 445 14.46 -13.11 -10.20
C GLU A 445 15.01 -14.24 -9.32
N HIS A 446 14.18 -15.15 -8.84
CA HIS A 446 14.64 -16.30 -8.08
C HIS A 446 15.33 -17.33 -9.00
N VAL A 447 16.34 -18.04 -8.49
CA VAL A 447 17.16 -19.02 -9.22
C VAL A 447 16.34 -20.17 -9.82
N ALA A 448 15.19 -20.48 -9.20
CA ALA A 448 14.24 -21.44 -9.75
C ALA A 448 13.67 -21.00 -11.11
N VAL A 449 13.57 -19.69 -11.38
CA VAL A 449 12.95 -19.10 -12.57
C VAL A 449 14.01 -18.51 -13.52
N THR A 450 14.96 -17.76 -12.96
CA THR A 450 16.02 -17.03 -13.67
C THR A 450 17.39 -17.61 -13.36
N PRO A 451 18.15 -18.12 -14.34
CA PRO A 451 19.52 -18.58 -14.13
C PRO A 451 20.41 -17.45 -13.57
N GLY A 452 21.16 -17.74 -12.52
CA GLY A 452 21.97 -16.72 -11.82
C GLY A 452 21.15 -15.76 -10.95
N GLY A 453 19.85 -16.02 -10.77
CA GLY A 453 18.98 -15.32 -9.84
C GLY A 453 19.30 -15.58 -8.36
N TRP A 454 18.60 -14.90 -7.47
CA TRP A 454 18.77 -15.06 -6.02
C TRP A 454 18.15 -16.37 -5.53
N GLY A 455 18.57 -16.84 -4.36
CA GLY A 455 18.12 -18.12 -3.78
C GLY A 455 19.31 -18.98 -3.41
N ALA A 456 19.05 -20.12 -2.78
CA ALA A 456 20.10 -21.02 -2.27
C ALA A 456 21.13 -20.34 -1.32
N GLY A 457 20.78 -19.22 -0.71
CA GLY A 457 21.57 -18.52 0.31
C GLY A 457 21.17 -18.88 1.73
N TRP A 458 21.81 -18.24 2.73
CA TRP A 458 21.56 -18.45 4.16
C TRP A 458 20.11 -18.14 4.58
N GLN A 459 19.58 -16.96 4.20
CA GLN A 459 18.20 -16.53 4.52
C GLN A 459 17.20 -16.68 3.36
N SER A 460 17.60 -17.32 2.27
CA SER A 460 16.75 -17.45 1.06
C SER A 460 15.39 -18.12 1.34
N ALA A 461 15.37 -19.18 2.14
CA ALA A 461 14.15 -19.86 2.57
C ALA A 461 13.16 -18.92 3.28
N HIS A 462 13.65 -18.02 4.13
CA HIS A 462 12.80 -17.05 4.84
C HIS A 462 12.14 -16.08 3.86
N TRP A 463 12.90 -15.50 2.93
CA TRP A 463 12.37 -14.54 1.96
C TRP A 463 11.43 -15.20 0.95
N ALA A 464 11.70 -16.44 0.55
CA ALA A 464 10.80 -17.25 -0.25
C ALA A 464 9.50 -17.58 0.50
N MET A 465 9.58 -17.86 1.80
CA MET A 465 8.41 -18.07 2.66
C MET A 465 7.53 -16.82 2.76
N LEU A 466 8.08 -15.65 3.10
CA LEU A 466 7.27 -14.42 3.20
C LEU A 466 6.61 -14.06 1.85
N THR A 467 7.38 -14.15 0.75
CA THR A 467 6.87 -13.85 -0.59
C THR A 467 5.81 -14.86 -1.03
N GLY A 468 6.05 -16.15 -0.78
CA GLY A 468 5.10 -17.21 -1.11
C GLY A 468 3.81 -17.14 -0.29
N GLN A 469 3.90 -16.80 1.00
CA GLN A 469 2.73 -16.56 1.85
C GLN A 469 1.93 -15.34 1.38
N ALA A 470 2.61 -14.23 1.06
CA ALA A 470 1.98 -13.04 0.48
C ALA A 470 1.22 -13.41 -0.81
N ALA A 471 1.88 -14.13 -1.70
CA ALA A 471 1.30 -14.63 -2.94
C ALA A 471 0.07 -15.50 -2.70
N TRP A 472 0.14 -16.41 -1.73
CA TRP A 472 -0.95 -17.31 -1.39
C TRP A 472 -2.18 -16.56 -0.87
N LEU A 473 -2.01 -15.50 -0.08
CA LEU A 473 -3.12 -14.66 0.40
C LEU A 473 -3.84 -13.90 -0.72
N VAL A 474 -3.11 -13.44 -1.74
CA VAL A 474 -3.67 -12.76 -2.93
C VAL A 474 -3.77 -13.66 -4.16
N TRP A 475 -3.76 -15.00 -3.97
CA TRP A 475 -3.61 -15.97 -5.05
C TRP A 475 -4.57 -15.74 -6.21
N ASP A 476 -5.82 -15.37 -5.92
CA ASP A 476 -6.88 -15.11 -6.90
C ASP A 476 -6.61 -13.92 -7.83
N TYR A 477 -5.77 -12.97 -7.41
CA TYR A 477 -5.37 -11.80 -8.18
C TYR A 477 -4.12 -12.05 -9.04
N LEU A 478 -3.36 -13.11 -8.74
CA LEU A 478 -2.16 -13.45 -9.48
C LEU A 478 -2.47 -14.13 -10.82
N THR A 479 -1.63 -13.87 -11.81
CA THR A 479 -1.69 -14.54 -13.11
C THR A 479 -1.32 -16.03 -12.96
N PRO A 480 -1.81 -16.95 -13.83
CA PRO A 480 -1.39 -18.35 -13.80
C PRO A 480 0.14 -18.53 -13.83
N GLN A 481 0.83 -17.66 -14.56
CA GLN A 481 2.28 -17.68 -14.65
C GLN A 481 2.98 -17.18 -13.37
N ALA A 482 2.47 -16.10 -12.76
CA ALA A 482 3.01 -15.62 -11.49
C ALA A 482 2.85 -16.68 -10.38
N ARG A 483 1.68 -17.36 -10.36
CA ARG A 483 1.42 -18.52 -9.49
C ARG A 483 2.44 -19.63 -9.69
N GLU A 484 2.74 -19.97 -10.94
CA GLU A 484 3.72 -21.01 -11.28
C GLU A 484 5.13 -20.61 -10.82
N TYR A 485 5.57 -19.38 -11.05
CA TYR A 485 6.89 -18.90 -10.59
C TYR A 485 7.03 -18.91 -9.07
N VAL A 486 5.98 -18.50 -8.36
CA VAL A 486 5.96 -18.59 -6.90
C VAL A 486 6.02 -20.05 -6.44
N ALA A 487 5.24 -20.94 -7.06
CA ALA A 487 5.26 -22.36 -6.71
C ALA A 487 6.66 -22.96 -6.92
N GLN A 488 7.32 -22.67 -8.04
CA GLN A 488 8.69 -23.14 -8.30
C GLN A 488 9.71 -22.59 -7.30
N MET A 489 9.60 -21.32 -6.90
CA MET A 489 10.44 -20.72 -5.86
C MET A 489 10.26 -21.43 -4.51
N VAL A 490 9.02 -21.65 -4.09
CA VAL A 490 8.71 -22.33 -2.82
C VAL A 490 9.20 -23.78 -2.83
N VAL A 491 8.95 -24.54 -3.92
CA VAL A 491 9.44 -25.92 -4.04
C VAL A 491 10.96 -25.96 -4.02
N TYR A 492 11.64 -25.06 -4.74
CA TYR A 492 13.09 -25.03 -4.78
C TYR A 492 13.69 -24.84 -3.38
N GLU A 493 13.21 -23.86 -2.61
CA GLU A 493 13.75 -23.64 -1.26
C GLU A 493 13.34 -24.75 -0.29
N ALA A 494 12.12 -25.28 -0.40
CA ALA A 494 11.63 -26.42 0.41
C ALA A 494 12.46 -27.69 0.18
N ASP A 495 12.67 -28.10 -1.07
CA ASP A 495 13.46 -29.28 -1.41
C ASP A 495 14.92 -29.12 -0.97
N ARG A 496 15.43 -27.88 -0.94
CA ARG A 496 16.80 -27.62 -0.48
C ARG A 496 16.96 -27.99 0.97
N ARG A 497 15.91 -27.76 1.78
CA ARG A 497 15.90 -28.11 3.20
C ARG A 497 15.84 -29.60 3.43
N LEU A 498 15.41 -30.41 2.46
CA LEU A 498 15.47 -31.89 2.56
C LEU A 498 16.90 -32.42 2.41
N MET A 499 17.76 -31.65 1.72
CA MET A 499 19.15 -32.01 1.41
C MET A 499 20.19 -31.37 2.35
N THR A 500 19.76 -30.53 3.29
CA THR A 500 20.65 -29.94 4.31
C THR A 500 20.44 -30.60 5.66
N PRO A 501 21.48 -30.86 6.46
CA PRO A 501 21.28 -31.36 7.83
C PRO A 501 20.60 -30.32 8.72
N VAL A 502 19.98 -30.78 9.81
CA VAL A 502 19.55 -29.91 10.91
C VAL A 502 20.81 -29.41 11.63
N GLU A 503 20.86 -28.13 11.95
CA GLU A 503 22.03 -27.52 12.58
C GLU A 503 21.81 -27.24 14.06
N TYR A 504 22.91 -27.31 14.83
CA TYR A 504 22.91 -27.16 16.27
C TYR A 504 24.02 -26.24 16.79
N TRP A 505 23.70 -25.46 17.82
CA TRP A 505 24.63 -24.64 18.59
C TRP A 505 25.55 -25.48 19.46
N ALA A 506 24.99 -26.45 20.16
CA ALA A 506 25.68 -27.45 20.96
C ALA A 506 25.41 -28.85 20.41
N ASP A 507 26.43 -29.69 20.36
CA ASP A 507 26.28 -31.07 19.93
C ASP A 507 25.59 -31.95 20.99
N ALA A 508 25.34 -33.22 20.66
CA ALA A 508 24.70 -34.18 21.57
C ALA A 508 25.44 -34.41 22.91
N SER A 509 26.72 -34.03 23.02
CA SER A 509 27.47 -34.09 24.28
C SER A 509 27.28 -32.83 25.15
N GLY A 510 26.60 -31.82 24.62
CA GLY A 510 26.46 -30.49 25.22
C GLY A 510 27.65 -29.57 24.95
N THR A 511 28.55 -29.94 24.04
CA THR A 511 29.70 -29.10 23.68
C THR A 511 29.24 -28.03 22.69
N VAL A 512 29.47 -26.76 23.02
CA VAL A 512 29.17 -25.63 22.12
C VAL A 512 30.10 -25.67 20.90
N VAL A 513 29.52 -25.89 19.72
CA VAL A 513 30.23 -25.99 18.44
C VAL A 513 30.10 -24.73 17.58
N ARG A 514 29.09 -23.88 17.84
CA ARG A 514 28.82 -22.64 17.07
C ARG A 514 28.57 -21.43 17.99
N ARG A 515 29.59 -21.02 18.75
CA ARG A 515 29.46 -19.93 19.72
C ARG A 515 28.95 -18.62 19.09
N GLY A 516 27.85 -18.09 19.63
CA GLY A 516 27.21 -16.85 19.20
C GLY A 516 26.44 -16.95 17.87
N ASP A 517 26.12 -18.16 17.43
CA ASP A 517 25.31 -18.48 16.25
C ASP A 517 24.47 -19.73 16.57
N THR A 518 23.28 -19.51 17.15
CA THR A 518 22.52 -20.60 17.77
C THR A 518 21.84 -21.54 16.81
N LYS A 519 21.66 -21.14 15.54
CA LYS A 519 20.82 -21.88 14.58
C LYS A 519 19.36 -22.01 14.99
N ALA A 520 18.94 -21.36 16.07
CA ALA A 520 17.60 -21.44 16.59
C ALA A 520 16.61 -20.79 15.62
N GLU A 521 16.95 -19.57 15.25
CA GLU A 521 16.24 -18.79 14.26
C GLU A 521 16.33 -19.43 12.86
N GLU A 522 17.50 -19.93 12.45
CA GLU A 522 17.68 -20.62 11.16
C GLU A 522 16.72 -21.79 11.00
N ASN A 523 16.67 -22.65 12.01
CA ASN A 523 15.83 -23.82 11.99
C ASN A 523 14.35 -23.40 11.93
N SER A 524 13.95 -22.37 12.67
CA SER A 524 12.57 -21.88 12.67
C SER A 524 12.13 -21.30 11.32
N TRP A 525 12.93 -20.45 10.65
CA TRP A 525 12.53 -19.96 9.32
C TRP A 525 12.67 -21.00 8.21
N ASN A 526 13.61 -21.94 8.35
CA ASN A 526 13.74 -23.06 7.41
C ASN A 526 12.53 -24.00 7.51
N ALA A 527 11.95 -24.19 8.69
CA ALA A 527 10.69 -24.90 8.84
C ALA A 527 9.52 -24.15 8.17
N GLY A 528 9.49 -22.82 8.28
CA GLY A 528 8.41 -22.00 7.71
C GLY A 528 8.18 -22.20 6.20
N VAL A 529 9.24 -22.31 5.39
CA VAL A 529 9.08 -22.55 3.94
C VAL A 529 8.51 -23.94 3.64
N LEU A 530 8.84 -24.94 4.46
CA LEU A 530 8.32 -26.30 4.34
C LEU A 530 6.84 -26.36 4.71
N GLU A 531 6.44 -25.69 5.80
CA GLU A 531 5.03 -25.59 6.19
C GLU A 531 4.20 -24.85 5.14
N LEU A 532 4.75 -23.80 4.52
CA LEU A 532 4.12 -23.13 3.40
C LEU A 532 3.96 -24.08 2.19
N ALA A 533 5.00 -24.84 1.84
CA ALA A 533 4.95 -25.80 0.73
C ALA A 533 3.87 -26.88 0.97
N VAL A 534 3.78 -27.41 2.19
CA VAL A 534 2.75 -28.39 2.59
C VAL A 534 1.33 -27.79 2.52
N ALA A 535 1.16 -26.53 2.94
CA ALA A 535 -0.11 -25.83 2.89
C ALA A 535 -0.57 -25.54 1.46
N MET A 536 0.34 -25.04 0.62
CA MET A 536 0.06 -24.66 -0.77
C MET A 536 -0.10 -25.88 -1.68
N MET A 537 0.69 -26.93 -1.48
CA MET A 537 0.86 -28.05 -2.42
C MET A 537 0.75 -29.42 -1.71
N PRO A 538 -0.37 -29.72 -1.04
CA PRO A 538 -0.50 -30.92 -0.21
C PRO A 538 -0.50 -32.24 -1.00
N LYS A 539 -0.65 -32.17 -2.33
CA LYS A 539 -0.60 -33.34 -3.24
C LYS A 539 0.74 -33.48 -3.95
N HIS A 540 1.72 -32.62 -3.68
CA HIS A 540 3.04 -32.74 -4.26
C HIS A 540 3.73 -34.02 -3.78
N PRO A 541 4.51 -34.73 -4.61
CA PRO A 541 5.20 -35.96 -4.20
C PRO A 541 6.10 -35.80 -2.97
N GLN A 542 6.71 -34.62 -2.79
CA GLN A 542 7.57 -34.32 -1.63
C GLN A 542 6.81 -33.83 -0.39
N ALA A 543 5.49 -33.66 -0.43
CA ALA A 543 4.74 -33.06 0.68
C ALA A 543 4.90 -33.82 2.01
N ALA A 544 5.01 -35.15 1.96
CA ALA A 544 5.27 -35.96 3.15
C ALA A 544 6.69 -35.73 3.72
N ASN A 545 7.70 -35.60 2.84
CA ASN A 545 9.07 -35.32 3.24
C ASN A 545 9.22 -33.89 3.77
N TRP A 546 8.55 -32.91 3.17
CA TRP A 546 8.51 -31.54 3.68
C TRP A 546 7.95 -31.49 5.10
N ARG A 547 6.82 -32.18 5.36
CA ARG A 547 6.25 -32.25 6.70
C ARG A 547 7.19 -32.91 7.71
N ARG A 548 7.84 -34.02 7.35
CA ARG A 548 8.82 -34.68 8.25
C ARG A 548 9.98 -33.76 8.59
N ARG A 549 10.56 -33.09 7.59
CA ARG A 549 11.69 -32.17 7.81
C ARG A 549 11.28 -30.90 8.57
N ALA A 550 10.07 -30.38 8.34
CA ALA A 550 9.54 -29.26 9.11
C ALA A 550 9.48 -29.62 10.60
N VAL A 551 8.94 -30.80 10.92
CA VAL A 551 8.88 -31.32 12.30
C VAL A 551 10.25 -31.46 12.93
N ASP A 552 11.25 -31.96 12.19
CA ASP A 552 12.63 -32.07 12.68
C ASP A 552 13.23 -30.68 13.00
N LEU A 553 13.07 -29.71 12.10
CA LEU A 553 13.58 -28.34 12.27
C LEU A 553 12.85 -27.57 13.38
N GLU A 554 11.52 -27.66 13.46
CA GLU A 554 10.72 -27.02 14.53
C GLU A 554 11.09 -27.56 15.92
N THR A 555 11.26 -28.88 16.03
CA THR A 555 11.67 -29.51 17.29
C THR A 555 13.08 -29.05 17.68
N ALA A 556 14.00 -28.94 16.71
CA ALA A 556 15.38 -28.53 16.95
C ALA A 556 15.55 -27.03 17.22
N ALA A 557 14.68 -26.17 16.68
CA ALA A 557 14.84 -24.71 16.69
C ALA A 557 15.15 -24.15 18.08
N TYR A 558 14.35 -24.47 19.08
CA TYR A 558 14.60 -24.04 20.46
C TYR A 558 14.79 -25.24 21.39
N ALA A 559 15.34 -26.34 20.86
CA ALA A 559 15.71 -27.50 21.67
C ALA A 559 16.74 -27.10 22.73
N ARG A 560 16.55 -27.58 23.95
CA ARG A 560 17.46 -27.35 25.08
C ARG A 560 18.28 -28.59 25.39
N LEU A 561 19.36 -28.43 26.15
CA LEU A 561 20.23 -29.56 26.52
C LEU A 561 19.47 -30.66 27.27
N ALA A 562 18.51 -30.28 28.12
CA ALA A 562 17.64 -31.24 28.81
C ALA A 562 16.76 -32.08 27.86
N ASP A 563 16.52 -31.62 26.62
CA ASP A 563 15.69 -32.36 25.66
C ASP A 563 16.44 -33.56 25.04
N LEU A 564 17.78 -33.52 25.03
CA LEU A 564 18.64 -34.58 24.47
C LEU A 564 18.51 -35.94 25.19
N THR A 565 18.02 -35.91 26.42
CA THR A 565 17.78 -37.12 27.23
C THR A 565 16.30 -37.31 27.58
N SER A 566 15.43 -36.47 27.00
CA SER A 566 14.02 -36.44 27.34
C SER A 566 13.25 -37.56 26.64
N SER A 567 12.46 -38.30 27.43
CA SER A 567 11.51 -39.30 26.93
C SER A 567 10.18 -38.70 26.46
N GLN A 568 10.04 -37.37 26.49
CA GLN A 568 8.83 -36.71 26.00
C GLN A 568 8.69 -36.95 24.49
N VAL A 569 7.45 -37.22 24.08
CA VAL A 569 7.11 -37.57 22.70
C VAL A 569 6.52 -36.35 21.99
N VAL A 570 7.15 -35.94 20.89
CA VAL A 570 6.68 -34.88 19.99
C VAL A 570 6.47 -35.46 18.60
N ASN A 571 5.23 -35.41 18.11
CA ASN A 571 4.88 -36.01 16.81
C ASN A 571 5.34 -37.48 16.70
N GLY A 572 5.01 -38.26 17.73
CA GLY A 572 5.18 -39.72 17.76
C GLY A 572 6.62 -40.22 17.87
N VAL A 573 7.61 -39.36 18.13
CA VAL A 573 9.02 -39.71 18.35
C VAL A 573 9.50 -39.05 19.64
N THR A 574 10.36 -39.73 20.41
CA THR A 574 10.95 -39.10 21.61
C THR A 574 11.93 -37.99 21.20
N LEU A 575 12.11 -36.99 22.05
CA LEU A 575 13.08 -35.94 21.78
C LEU A 575 14.51 -36.47 21.72
N ALA A 576 14.86 -37.39 22.64
CA ALA A 576 16.16 -38.05 22.65
C ALA A 576 16.47 -38.82 21.35
N ASP A 577 15.45 -39.41 20.72
CA ASP A 577 15.61 -40.14 19.44
C ASP A 577 15.62 -39.22 18.21
N ARG A 578 15.19 -37.95 18.35
CA ARG A 578 15.11 -36.99 17.22
C ARG A 578 16.26 -35.98 17.21
N LEU A 579 16.74 -35.55 18.37
CA LEU A 579 17.65 -34.42 18.49
C LEU A 579 19.12 -34.86 18.55
N ASP A 580 19.94 -34.28 17.69
CA ASP A 580 21.41 -34.47 17.69
C ASP A 580 22.16 -33.30 18.38
N GLY A 581 21.44 -32.37 18.98
CA GLY A 581 22.00 -31.19 19.64
C GLY A 581 20.94 -30.24 20.21
N ALA A 582 21.40 -29.09 20.72
CA ALA A 582 20.56 -28.07 21.34
C ALA A 582 20.90 -26.67 20.79
N ASN A 583 19.91 -25.78 20.84
CA ASN A 583 19.94 -24.41 20.30
C ASN A 583 19.48 -23.33 21.30
N ALA A 584 19.04 -23.75 22.49
CA ALA A 584 18.66 -22.86 23.58
C ALA A 584 19.21 -23.36 24.92
N TYR A 585 19.33 -22.45 25.90
CA TYR A 585 19.58 -22.81 27.29
C TYR A 585 18.34 -23.44 27.92
N ASP A 586 18.54 -24.22 28.99
CA ASP A 586 17.44 -24.94 29.67
C ASP A 586 16.38 -24.03 30.31
N ASP A 587 16.73 -22.75 30.56
CA ASP A 587 15.82 -21.72 31.05
C ASP A 587 15.02 -21.01 29.94
N GLY A 588 15.22 -21.40 28.68
CA GLY A 588 14.57 -20.81 27.51
C GLY A 588 15.28 -19.60 26.92
N THR A 589 16.40 -19.16 27.49
CA THR A 589 17.20 -18.07 26.91
C THR A 589 18.05 -18.55 25.73
N VAL A 590 18.42 -17.63 24.86
CA VAL A 590 19.21 -17.90 23.64
C VAL A 590 20.34 -16.89 23.54
N GLU A 591 21.55 -17.37 23.26
CA GLU A 591 22.65 -16.50 22.87
C GLU A 591 22.61 -16.24 21.37
N ASN A 592 22.89 -15.01 20.94
CA ASN A 592 23.27 -14.79 19.55
C ASN A 592 24.19 -13.58 19.48
N HIS A 593 25.05 -13.52 18.46
CA HIS A 593 26.07 -12.47 18.34
C HIS A 593 26.94 -12.34 19.61
N ARG A 594 27.12 -13.45 20.34
CA ARG A 594 27.86 -13.55 21.61
C ARG A 594 27.30 -12.67 22.75
N ILE A 595 25.98 -12.45 22.76
CA ILE A 595 25.23 -11.91 23.90
C ILE A 595 23.96 -12.74 24.12
N LEU A 596 23.40 -12.71 25.33
CA LEU A 596 22.02 -13.15 25.52
C LEU A 596 21.10 -12.18 24.79
N HIS A 597 20.26 -12.68 23.90
CA HIS A 597 19.68 -11.84 22.86
C HIS A 597 18.14 -11.90 22.82
N PRO A 598 17.45 -10.92 23.47
CA PRO A 598 15.99 -10.87 23.50
C PRO A 598 15.32 -10.88 22.12
N ASP A 599 15.84 -10.14 21.12
CA ASP A 599 15.27 -10.19 19.76
C ASP A 599 15.25 -11.62 19.20
N TYR A 600 16.38 -12.35 19.27
CA TYR A 600 16.45 -13.72 18.75
C TYR A 600 15.67 -14.73 19.59
N MET A 601 15.43 -14.48 20.89
CA MET A 601 14.48 -15.28 21.65
C MET A 601 13.06 -15.19 21.08
N THR A 602 12.66 -14.01 20.56
CA THR A 602 11.32 -13.86 19.95
C THR A 602 11.19 -14.56 18.60
N ASN A 603 12.28 -14.95 17.94
CA ASN A 603 12.22 -15.62 16.64
C ASN A 603 11.56 -17.01 16.69
N ILE A 604 11.38 -17.61 17.88
CA ILE A 604 10.59 -18.84 18.06
C ILE A 604 9.17 -18.69 17.50
N GLN A 605 8.64 -17.46 17.43
CA GLN A 605 7.34 -17.20 16.82
C GLN A 605 7.26 -17.61 15.34
N GLN A 606 8.39 -17.73 14.64
CA GLN A 606 8.42 -18.23 13.27
C GLN A 606 7.99 -19.69 13.17
N SER A 607 8.24 -20.49 14.22
CA SER A 607 7.64 -21.84 14.34
C SER A 607 6.12 -21.74 14.52
N TRP A 608 5.63 -20.70 15.20
CA TRP A 608 4.19 -20.50 15.40
C TRP A 608 3.48 -19.99 14.15
N TRP A 609 4.21 -19.45 13.16
CA TRP A 609 3.65 -19.15 11.83
C TRP A 609 3.12 -20.40 11.12
N ALA A 610 3.61 -21.59 11.49
CA ALA A 610 3.02 -22.85 11.06
C ALA A 610 1.53 -22.95 11.43
N ALA A 611 1.13 -22.38 12.57
CA ALA A 611 -0.27 -22.31 12.99
C ALA A 611 -1.09 -21.35 12.10
N ASP A 612 -0.51 -20.21 11.71
CA ASP A 612 -1.15 -19.27 10.78
C ASP A 612 -1.42 -19.96 9.43
N LEU A 613 -0.39 -20.62 8.88
CA LEU A 613 -0.45 -21.32 7.60
C LEU A 613 -1.40 -22.51 7.64
N ALA A 614 -1.37 -23.30 8.72
CA ALA A 614 -2.30 -24.41 8.91
C ALA A 614 -3.75 -23.92 9.03
N GLY A 615 -4.00 -22.83 9.75
CA GLY A 615 -5.33 -22.21 9.83
C GLY A 615 -5.84 -21.79 8.46
N LEU A 616 -5.04 -21.05 7.71
CA LEU A 616 -5.36 -20.66 6.32
C LEU A 616 -5.63 -21.86 5.41
N ALA A 617 -4.96 -23.00 5.65
CA ALA A 617 -5.14 -24.24 4.91
C ALA A 617 -6.32 -25.10 5.40
N GLY A 618 -6.95 -24.77 6.52
CA GLY A 618 -7.92 -25.65 7.18
C GLY A 618 -7.30 -26.97 7.69
N ARG A 619 -6.05 -26.91 8.14
CA ARG A 619 -5.24 -28.05 8.61
C ARG A 619 -4.97 -27.97 10.10
N ARG A 620 -4.60 -29.11 10.69
CA ARG A 620 -4.06 -29.19 12.05
C ARG A 620 -2.60 -28.75 12.08
N VAL A 621 -2.20 -28.09 13.17
CA VAL A 621 -0.83 -27.59 13.38
C VAL A 621 0.03 -28.73 13.92
N PRO A 622 1.25 -28.98 13.38
CA PRO A 622 2.13 -29.98 13.97
C PRO A 622 2.47 -29.64 15.43
N GLN A 623 2.51 -30.65 16.30
CA GLN A 623 2.86 -30.48 17.72
C GLN A 623 4.24 -29.82 17.90
N SER A 624 5.19 -30.14 17.02
CA SER A 624 6.55 -29.58 17.01
C SER A 624 6.61 -28.06 16.90
N ALA A 625 5.67 -27.42 16.21
CA ALA A 625 5.62 -25.97 16.06
C ALA A 625 5.55 -25.24 17.41
N PHE A 626 5.00 -25.88 18.45
CA PHE A 626 4.88 -25.33 19.80
C PHE A 626 5.90 -25.90 20.79
N TRP A 627 6.87 -26.68 20.33
CA TRP A 627 7.91 -27.22 21.22
C TRP A 627 8.70 -26.09 21.88
N ASN A 628 8.88 -26.16 23.20
CA ASN A 628 9.48 -25.12 24.06
C ASN A 628 8.84 -23.71 23.97
N ALA A 629 7.71 -23.54 23.29
CA ALA A 629 7.05 -22.24 23.11
C ALA A 629 6.71 -21.54 24.43
N ALA A 630 6.04 -22.26 25.35
CA ALA A 630 5.67 -21.74 26.65
C ALA A 630 6.88 -21.47 27.56
N LEU A 631 7.97 -22.25 27.40
CA LEU A 631 9.22 -22.04 28.14
C LEU A 631 9.87 -20.73 27.72
N VAL A 632 10.09 -20.54 26.42
CA VAL A 632 10.74 -19.33 25.87
C VAL A 632 9.88 -18.09 26.11
N TYR A 633 8.56 -18.16 25.92
CA TYR A 633 7.66 -17.06 26.25
C TYR A 633 7.67 -16.74 27.75
N GLY A 634 7.62 -17.77 28.60
CA GLY A 634 7.68 -17.61 30.06
C GLY A 634 8.98 -16.97 30.54
N ALA A 635 10.11 -17.30 29.90
CA ALA A 635 11.45 -16.82 30.25
C ALA A 635 11.54 -15.29 30.30
N PHE A 636 10.78 -14.58 29.46
CA PHE A 636 10.74 -13.11 29.46
C PHE A 636 10.27 -12.52 30.79
N THR A 637 9.49 -13.27 31.56
CA THR A 637 8.91 -12.85 32.84
C THR A 637 9.46 -13.60 34.05
N SER A 638 10.14 -14.73 33.84
CA SER A 638 10.61 -15.59 34.93
C SER A 638 12.13 -15.59 35.10
N VAL A 639 12.90 -15.37 34.02
CA VAL A 639 14.37 -15.33 34.10
C VAL A 639 14.79 -13.92 34.49
N SER A 640 15.42 -13.80 35.66
CA SER A 640 15.87 -12.53 36.23
C SER A 640 17.39 -12.42 36.16
N PHE A 641 17.88 -11.34 35.56
CA PHE A 641 19.30 -11.02 35.46
C PHE A 641 19.67 -10.04 36.57
N ALA A 642 20.52 -10.46 37.50
CA ALA A 642 21.00 -9.60 38.57
C ALA A 642 22.02 -8.59 38.01
N GLU A 643 21.82 -7.30 38.29
CA GLU A 643 22.77 -6.25 37.92
C GLU A 643 24.19 -6.59 38.44
N GLY A 644 25.19 -6.50 37.56
CA GLY A 644 26.58 -6.81 37.88
C GLY A 644 26.94 -8.30 37.88
N ALA A 645 25.98 -9.22 37.82
CA ALA A 645 26.29 -10.65 37.67
C ALA A 645 26.86 -10.92 36.27
N LEU A 646 27.80 -11.87 36.17
CA LEU A 646 28.51 -12.17 34.93
C LEU A 646 27.67 -13.06 34.02
N SER A 647 27.53 -12.67 32.75
CA SER A 647 26.84 -13.48 31.75
C SER A 647 27.62 -14.77 31.44
N PRO A 648 26.96 -15.94 31.37
CA PRO A 648 27.60 -17.17 30.95
C PRO A 648 28.01 -17.15 29.46
N VAL A 649 27.42 -16.24 28.67
CA VAL A 649 27.68 -16.12 27.23
C VAL A 649 29.08 -15.56 26.97
N ASN A 650 29.46 -14.46 27.63
CA ASN A 650 30.69 -13.73 27.32
C ASN A 650 31.46 -13.21 28.54
N GLY A 651 31.01 -13.52 29.77
CA GLY A 651 31.64 -13.10 31.00
C GLY A 651 31.47 -11.61 31.34
N ALA A 652 30.73 -10.84 30.54
CA ALA A 652 30.46 -9.43 30.84
C ALA A 652 29.35 -9.29 31.89
N PRO A 653 29.43 -8.29 32.79
CA PRO A 653 28.37 -8.04 33.78
C PRO A 653 27.07 -7.57 33.12
N TYR A 654 25.93 -8.00 33.66
CA TYR A 654 24.62 -7.50 33.23
C TYR A 654 24.45 -6.02 33.62
N THR A 655 23.94 -5.23 32.68
CA THR A 655 23.82 -3.77 32.86
C THR A 655 22.63 -3.39 33.74
N PRO A 656 22.68 -2.24 34.45
CA PRO A 656 21.50 -1.71 35.12
C PRO A 656 20.32 -1.61 34.14
N PRO A 657 19.07 -1.76 34.61
CA PRO A 657 18.64 -1.89 36.01
C PRO A 657 18.52 -3.33 36.56
N GLY A 658 18.87 -4.36 35.79
CA GLY A 658 18.59 -5.76 36.16
C GLY A 658 17.10 -6.12 36.12
N GLY A 659 16.80 -7.37 36.50
CA GLY A 659 15.46 -7.95 36.52
C GLY A 659 15.16 -8.80 35.29
N THR A 660 13.89 -8.94 34.95
CA THR A 660 13.38 -9.74 33.83
C THR A 660 13.38 -8.95 32.52
N LEU A 661 13.36 -9.66 31.38
CA LEU A 661 13.34 -9.03 30.05
C LEU A 661 12.08 -8.17 29.86
N TYR A 662 10.93 -8.72 30.24
CA TYR A 662 9.66 -8.01 30.32
C TYR A 662 9.50 -7.35 31.67
N ARG A 663 8.88 -6.16 31.64
CA ARG A 663 8.73 -5.30 32.82
C ARG A 663 7.23 -5.01 32.97
N PRO A 664 6.51 -5.84 33.75
CA PRO A 664 5.05 -5.74 33.84
C PRO A 664 4.58 -4.32 34.17
N GLY A 665 3.60 -3.84 33.40
CA GLY A 665 3.05 -2.49 33.54
C GLY A 665 3.82 -1.39 32.82
N THR A 666 4.93 -1.72 32.14
CA THR A 666 5.61 -0.80 31.22
C THR A 666 5.67 -1.41 29.83
N ASN A 667 6.03 -0.59 28.84
CA ASN A 667 6.31 -1.06 27.49
C ASN A 667 7.80 -1.30 27.26
N ASP A 668 8.64 -1.26 28.30
CA ASP A 668 10.10 -1.37 28.19
C ASP A 668 10.57 -2.81 28.11
N ILE A 669 11.56 -3.03 27.23
CA ILE A 669 12.29 -4.29 27.15
C ILE A 669 13.66 -4.07 27.78
N TYR A 670 13.97 -4.90 28.76
CA TYR A 670 15.30 -4.92 29.34
C TYR A 670 16.23 -5.81 28.51
N TYR A 671 17.36 -5.23 28.10
CA TYR A 671 18.42 -5.92 27.36
C TYR A 671 19.61 -6.11 28.29
N PRO A 672 19.78 -7.29 28.91
CA PRO A 672 20.74 -7.49 30.01
C PRO A 672 22.20 -7.27 29.59
N GLN A 673 22.49 -7.38 28.29
CA GLN A 673 23.83 -7.16 27.72
C GLN A 673 23.83 -6.10 26.61
N GLY A 674 22.79 -5.26 26.57
CA GLY A 674 22.54 -4.33 25.46
C GLY A 674 21.98 -5.02 24.21
N SER A 675 21.88 -4.26 23.12
CA SER A 675 21.40 -4.73 21.82
C SER A 675 22.27 -4.15 20.71
N PHE A 676 22.65 -5.00 19.74
CA PHE A 676 23.33 -4.57 18.52
C PHE A 676 22.40 -3.85 17.54
N TRP A 677 21.10 -4.14 17.64
CA TRP A 677 20.10 -3.60 16.74
C TRP A 677 19.49 -2.30 17.25
N GLY A 678 19.68 -1.94 18.51
CA GLY A 678 18.98 -0.81 19.13
C GLY A 678 17.80 -1.27 19.97
N THR A 679 17.35 -0.40 20.87
CA THR A 679 16.36 -0.74 21.92
C THR A 679 14.93 -0.33 21.56
N GLY A 680 14.73 0.36 20.45
CA GLY A 680 13.42 0.82 19.94
C GLY A 680 12.67 -0.23 19.09
N ARG A 681 13.17 -1.46 18.98
CA ARG A 681 12.59 -2.52 18.13
C ARG A 681 11.36 -3.17 18.75
N ARG A 682 10.22 -2.46 18.80
CA ARG A 682 9.01 -2.95 19.50
C ARG A 682 8.18 -3.94 18.70
N ALA A 683 8.14 -3.82 17.37
CA ALA A 683 7.23 -4.59 16.52
C ALA A 683 7.34 -6.13 16.65
N HIS A 684 8.54 -6.67 16.86
CA HIS A 684 8.71 -8.12 17.02
C HIS A 684 8.21 -8.64 18.37
N PHE A 685 8.24 -7.83 19.44
CA PHE A 685 7.59 -8.15 20.71
C PHE A 685 6.08 -8.06 20.61
N VAL A 686 5.54 -7.08 19.87
CA VAL A 686 4.10 -7.03 19.55
C VAL A 686 3.66 -8.32 18.86
N SER A 687 4.45 -8.79 17.88
CA SER A 687 4.17 -10.06 17.21
C SER A 687 4.28 -11.26 18.16
N PHE A 688 5.33 -11.32 18.98
CA PHE A 688 5.52 -12.38 19.97
C PHE A 688 4.33 -12.50 20.94
N ASP A 689 3.88 -11.37 21.49
CA ASP A 689 2.73 -11.32 22.40
C ASP A 689 1.41 -11.63 21.70
N ALA A 690 1.23 -11.15 20.46
CA ALA A 690 0.04 -11.42 19.67
C ALA A 690 -0.11 -12.92 19.37
N HIS A 691 0.98 -13.62 19.03
CA HIS A 691 0.95 -15.07 18.84
C HIS A 691 0.72 -15.81 20.16
N ALA A 692 1.36 -15.38 21.24
CA ALA A 692 1.15 -15.97 22.56
C ALA A 692 -0.29 -15.82 23.05
N LEU A 693 -0.94 -14.68 22.76
CA LEU A 693 -2.36 -14.47 22.97
C LEU A 693 -3.21 -15.33 22.02
N ALA A 694 -2.90 -15.32 20.72
CA ALA A 694 -3.65 -16.01 19.69
C ALA A 694 -3.73 -17.52 19.93
N TYR A 695 -2.65 -18.12 20.43
CA TYR A 695 -2.49 -19.57 20.59
C TYR A 695 -2.41 -20.03 22.04
N GLY A 696 -2.70 -19.14 23.00
CA GLY A 696 -2.81 -19.49 24.42
C GLY A 696 -1.49 -19.89 25.09
N LEU A 697 -0.35 -19.41 24.61
CA LEU A 697 0.98 -19.75 25.13
C LEU A 697 1.31 -19.02 26.44
N GLY A 698 0.61 -17.92 26.73
CA GLY A 698 0.85 -17.07 27.90
C GLY A 698 0.26 -17.58 29.21
N THR A 699 -0.42 -18.73 29.25
CA THR A 699 -1.12 -19.21 30.47
C THR A 699 -0.19 -19.56 31.63
N ALA A 700 1.08 -19.81 31.35
CA ALA A 700 2.12 -20.10 32.36
C ALA A 700 3.01 -18.88 32.67
N SER A 701 2.85 -17.75 31.97
CA SER A 701 3.64 -16.55 32.20
C SER A 701 3.09 -15.75 33.39
N ALA A 702 3.99 -15.12 34.15
CA ALA A 702 3.60 -14.23 35.26
C ALA A 702 2.93 -12.93 34.78
N TRP A 703 3.11 -12.56 33.50
CA TRP A 703 2.45 -11.42 32.89
C TRP A 703 1.57 -11.90 31.73
N PRO A 704 0.23 -11.74 31.81
CA PRO A 704 -0.66 -12.24 30.78
C PRO A 704 -0.33 -11.67 29.39
N ALA A 705 -0.31 -12.54 28.36
CA ALA A 705 0.05 -12.13 26.99
C ALA A 705 -0.82 -10.99 26.45
N ARG A 706 -2.08 -10.90 26.86
CA ARG A 706 -2.97 -9.79 26.50
C ARG A 706 -2.50 -8.45 27.07
N ASP A 707 -1.99 -8.45 28.30
CA ASP A 707 -1.51 -7.26 28.99
C ASP A 707 -0.13 -6.84 28.46
N ALA A 708 0.74 -7.82 28.17
CA ALA A 708 2.01 -7.60 27.47
C ALA A 708 1.78 -6.97 26.09
N LEU A 709 0.88 -7.56 25.29
CA LEU A 709 0.49 -7.03 23.99
C LEU A 709 -0.01 -5.58 24.11
N ALA A 710 -0.86 -5.29 25.10
CA ALA A 710 -1.39 -3.95 25.32
C ALA A 710 -0.29 -2.91 25.58
N GLN A 711 0.73 -3.26 26.38
CA GLN A 711 1.85 -2.34 26.63
C GLN A 711 2.76 -2.20 25.41
N HIS A 712 3.19 -3.30 24.81
CA HIS A 712 4.15 -3.26 23.70
C HIS A 712 3.55 -2.64 22.43
N VAL A 713 2.27 -2.89 22.11
CA VAL A 713 1.62 -2.23 20.97
C VAL A 713 1.41 -0.75 21.20
N SER A 714 1.14 -0.34 22.44
CA SER A 714 1.07 1.08 22.81
C SER A 714 2.44 1.75 22.68
N GLY A 715 3.51 1.06 23.07
CA GLY A 715 4.89 1.53 22.84
C GLY A 715 5.27 1.64 21.37
N GLN A 716 4.85 0.68 20.54
CA GLN A 716 5.02 0.74 19.08
C GLN A 716 4.29 1.94 18.47
N LEU A 717 3.03 2.16 18.84
CA LEU A 717 2.26 3.32 18.36
C LEU A 717 2.86 4.65 18.86
N ALA A 718 3.41 4.68 20.08
CA ALA A 718 4.11 5.83 20.60
C ALA A 718 5.36 6.17 19.76
N LEU A 719 6.09 5.18 19.23
CA LEU A 719 7.21 5.44 18.31
C LEU A 719 6.72 6.13 17.02
N VAL A 720 5.64 5.63 16.42
CA VAL A 720 5.02 6.24 15.23
C VAL A 720 4.57 7.68 15.53
N MET A 721 3.89 7.90 16.65
CA MET A 721 3.40 9.23 17.04
C MET A 721 4.53 10.21 17.33
N ASN A 722 5.56 9.78 18.06
CA ASN A 722 6.69 10.62 18.47
C ASN A 722 7.62 10.99 17.30
N ASN A 723 7.56 10.24 16.21
CA ASN A 723 8.30 10.55 15.00
C ASN A 723 7.81 11.83 14.30
N GLY A 724 6.54 12.23 14.52
CA GLY A 724 6.02 13.52 14.08
C GLY A 724 5.83 13.70 12.57
N THR A 725 6.12 12.68 11.75
CA THR A 725 5.99 12.75 10.28
C THR A 725 4.56 12.64 9.79
N GLY A 726 3.69 11.99 10.56
CA GLY A 726 2.28 11.75 10.19
C GLY A 726 2.07 10.80 9.00
N ASP A 727 3.13 10.21 8.46
CA ASP A 727 3.11 9.33 7.28
C ASP A 727 3.08 7.83 7.61
N GLY A 728 2.99 7.49 8.90
CA GLY A 728 2.85 6.12 9.41
C GLY A 728 4.15 5.39 9.69
N ARG A 729 5.32 5.99 9.38
CA ARG A 729 6.62 5.35 9.62
C ARG A 729 6.92 5.23 11.11
N THR A 730 7.62 4.18 11.52
CA THR A 730 7.92 3.89 12.94
C THR A 730 9.10 4.69 13.47
N TYR A 731 10.17 4.80 12.69
CA TYR A 731 11.47 5.27 13.17
C TYR A 731 11.83 6.65 12.61
N SER A 732 12.70 7.36 13.34
CA SER A 732 13.20 8.68 12.93
C SER A 732 13.81 8.66 11.53
N PHE A 733 13.69 9.78 10.81
CA PHE A 733 14.42 9.99 9.56
C PHE A 733 15.88 10.41 9.79
N ASP A 734 16.21 10.93 10.97
CA ASP A 734 17.57 11.32 11.34
C ASP A 734 18.44 10.07 11.56
N PRO A 735 19.46 9.78 10.72
CA PRO A 735 20.15 8.49 10.76
C PRO A 735 20.79 8.12 12.10
N PRO A 736 21.44 9.02 12.86
CA PRO A 736 21.95 8.72 14.19
C PRO A 736 20.84 8.29 15.16
N THR A 737 19.73 9.02 15.22
CA THR A 737 18.58 8.68 16.06
C THR A 737 17.89 7.40 15.57
N ALA A 738 17.72 7.26 14.27
CA ALA A 738 17.11 6.08 13.68
C ALA A 738 17.93 4.82 13.98
N ASN A 739 19.26 4.90 13.90
CA ASN A 739 20.16 3.77 14.15
C ASN A 739 20.26 3.41 15.63
N SER A 740 20.04 4.35 16.55
CA SER A 740 19.94 4.03 17.98
C SER A 740 18.60 3.39 18.34
N GLN A 741 17.53 3.72 17.61
CA GLN A 741 16.22 3.08 17.75
C GLN A 741 16.21 1.67 17.14
N ASP A 742 16.64 1.55 15.89
CA ASP A 742 16.74 0.29 15.15
C ASP A 742 17.79 0.44 14.04
N SER A 743 18.93 -0.24 14.12
CA SER A 743 19.99 -0.20 13.10
C SER A 743 19.73 -1.10 11.89
N TYR A 744 18.70 -1.95 11.92
CA TYR A 744 18.41 -2.92 10.87
C TYR A 744 18.16 -2.26 9.51
N ASN A 745 18.79 -2.83 8.47
CA ASN A 745 18.69 -2.33 7.10
C ASN A 745 17.33 -2.72 6.48
N GLY A 746 16.39 -1.78 6.37
CA GLY A 746 14.98 -2.09 6.07
C GLY A 746 14.12 -2.30 7.33
N ARG A 747 14.48 -1.61 8.43
CA ARG A 747 13.75 -1.57 9.70
C ARG A 747 12.25 -1.31 9.60
N GLU A 748 11.83 -0.45 8.67
CA GLU A 748 10.40 -0.14 8.49
C GLU A 748 9.66 -1.33 7.89
N GLU A 749 10.23 -1.95 6.86
CA GLU A 749 9.69 -3.17 6.25
C GLU A 749 9.70 -4.33 7.26
N TYR A 750 10.75 -4.43 8.06
CA TYR A 750 10.84 -5.41 9.15
C TYR A 750 9.73 -5.21 10.17
N ALA A 751 9.61 -4.02 10.76
CA ALA A 751 8.57 -3.70 11.73
C ALA A 751 7.16 -3.94 11.14
N ALA A 752 6.95 -3.54 9.89
CA ALA A 752 5.69 -3.77 9.17
C ALA A 752 5.36 -5.27 9.04
N SER A 753 6.34 -6.10 8.66
CA SER A 753 6.14 -7.55 8.52
C SER A 753 5.84 -8.24 9.86
N GLN A 754 6.46 -7.78 10.96
CA GLN A 754 6.16 -8.29 12.30
C GLN A 754 4.74 -7.91 12.73
N LEU A 755 4.31 -6.67 12.48
CA LEU A 755 2.94 -6.24 12.75
C LEU A 755 1.91 -6.98 11.89
N ALA A 756 2.27 -7.33 10.66
CA ALA A 756 1.45 -8.16 9.79
C ALA A 756 1.33 -9.59 10.34
N ALA A 757 2.42 -10.20 10.79
CA ALA A 757 2.39 -11.50 11.45
C ALA A 757 1.54 -11.47 12.73
N ALA A 758 1.72 -10.43 13.56
CA ALA A 758 0.92 -10.21 14.77
C ALA A 758 -0.59 -10.19 14.47
N TRP A 759 -0.99 -9.38 13.47
CA TRP A 759 -2.39 -9.28 13.07
C TRP A 759 -2.90 -10.58 12.46
N LEU A 760 -2.09 -11.25 11.63
CA LEU A 760 -2.47 -12.51 11.00
C LEU A 760 -2.76 -13.59 12.04
N ALA A 761 -1.92 -13.74 13.07
CA ALA A 761 -2.15 -14.71 14.14
C ALA A 761 -3.46 -14.45 14.90
N LEU A 762 -3.72 -13.20 15.28
CA LEU A 762 -4.98 -12.81 15.94
C LEU A 762 -6.19 -13.05 15.04
N TYR A 763 -6.06 -12.77 13.75
CA TYR A 763 -7.09 -12.95 12.75
C TYR A 763 -7.40 -14.42 12.47
N VAL A 764 -6.36 -15.25 12.26
CA VAL A 764 -6.49 -16.70 12.08
C VAL A 764 -7.11 -17.31 13.33
N SER A 765 -6.62 -16.95 14.52
CA SER A 765 -7.16 -17.47 15.77
C SER A 765 -8.67 -17.21 15.94
N ALA A 766 -9.14 -16.03 15.53
CA ALA A 766 -10.56 -15.68 15.63
C ALA A 766 -11.46 -16.30 14.54
N ASN A 767 -10.89 -16.70 13.40
CA ASN A 767 -11.67 -17.13 12.23
C ASN A 767 -11.50 -18.61 11.85
N ALA A 768 -10.39 -19.23 12.22
CA ALA A 768 -10.05 -20.61 11.88
C ALA A 768 -10.48 -21.61 12.94
N TRP A 769 -10.45 -21.20 14.20
CA TRP A 769 -10.57 -22.10 15.36
C TRP A 769 -11.90 -21.90 16.07
N ASP A 770 -12.46 -22.99 16.61
CA ASP A 770 -13.77 -23.01 17.28
C ASP A 770 -13.84 -22.09 18.52
N LYS A 771 -12.69 -21.72 19.08
CA LYS A 771 -12.56 -20.82 20.23
C LYS A 771 -11.53 -19.74 19.92
N GLN A 772 -11.99 -18.50 19.86
CA GLN A 772 -11.14 -17.33 19.69
C GLN A 772 -10.07 -17.28 20.80
N PHE A 773 -8.80 -17.06 20.43
CA PHE A 773 -7.66 -16.91 21.33
C PHE A 773 -7.41 -18.13 22.23
N ASN A 774 -7.32 -19.31 21.61
CA ASN A 774 -7.03 -20.56 22.28
C ASN A 774 -6.07 -21.43 21.45
N ALA A 775 -5.54 -22.49 22.05
CA ALA A 775 -4.68 -23.45 21.39
C ALA A 775 -5.35 -24.01 20.12
N PRO A 776 -4.64 -24.02 18.98
CA PRO A 776 -5.20 -24.53 17.73
C PRO A 776 -5.31 -26.07 17.77
N PRO A 777 -6.10 -26.67 16.85
CA PRO A 777 -6.12 -28.12 16.69
C PRO A 777 -4.73 -28.69 16.35
N ILE A 778 -4.20 -29.52 17.23
CA ILE A 778 -2.86 -30.11 17.09
C ILE A 778 -2.91 -31.44 16.31
N ASP A 779 -1.92 -31.62 15.45
CA ASP A 779 -1.55 -32.87 14.80
C ASP A 779 -0.46 -33.57 15.62
N THR A 780 -0.83 -34.67 16.26
CA THR A 780 0.05 -35.54 17.04
C THR A 780 0.48 -36.79 16.28
N SER A 781 0.26 -36.83 14.95
CA SER A 781 0.66 -37.96 14.11
C SER A 781 2.17 -38.20 14.21
N SER A 782 2.56 -39.45 13.99
CA SER A 782 3.96 -39.87 14.02
C SER A 782 4.67 -39.49 12.73
N TYR A 783 5.76 -38.74 12.85
CA TYR A 783 6.65 -38.38 11.75
C TYR A 783 8.07 -38.82 12.08
N ALA A 784 8.54 -39.92 11.48
CA ALA A 784 9.90 -40.40 11.70
C ALA A 784 10.93 -39.36 11.22
N PRO A 785 12.07 -39.17 11.91
CA PRO A 785 13.12 -38.25 11.48
C PRO A 785 13.51 -38.50 10.02
N LEU A 786 13.71 -37.43 9.26
CA LEU A 786 14.05 -37.54 7.85
C LEU A 786 15.58 -37.51 7.68
N PRO A 787 16.23 -38.58 7.15
CA PRO A 787 17.63 -38.50 6.77
C PRO A 787 17.85 -37.44 5.69
N VAL A 788 19.07 -36.90 5.59
CA VAL A 788 19.42 -35.98 4.50
C VAL A 788 19.26 -36.70 3.16
N LEU A 789 18.43 -36.12 2.29
CA LEU A 789 18.13 -36.68 0.98
C LEU A 789 19.17 -36.24 -0.06
N SER A 790 19.35 -37.04 -1.11
CA SER A 790 20.16 -36.68 -2.26
C SER A 790 19.36 -35.83 -3.27
N GLU A 791 20.06 -35.17 -4.20
CA GLU A 791 19.43 -34.47 -5.34
C GLU A 791 18.53 -35.42 -6.17
N GLN A 792 18.88 -36.70 -6.24
CA GLN A 792 18.11 -37.71 -6.96
C GLN A 792 16.80 -38.06 -6.23
N ASP A 793 16.82 -38.12 -4.90
CA ASP A 793 15.65 -38.44 -4.07
C ASP A 793 14.60 -37.32 -4.09
N THR A 794 15.06 -36.06 -4.22
CA THR A 794 14.16 -34.90 -4.29
C THR A 794 13.58 -34.69 -5.69
N GLY A 795 14.24 -35.23 -6.73
CA GLY A 795 13.94 -34.87 -8.12
C GLY A 795 14.38 -33.44 -8.45
N TRP A 796 15.46 -32.99 -7.79
CA TRP A 796 15.93 -31.61 -7.74
C TRP A 796 16.02 -30.93 -9.11
N PHE A 797 15.62 -29.65 -9.17
CA PHE A 797 15.75 -28.81 -10.36
C PHE A 797 17.24 -28.57 -10.68
N ALA A 798 17.87 -29.44 -11.47
CA ALA A 798 19.23 -29.20 -11.93
C ALA A 798 19.28 -27.97 -12.86
N GLN A 799 20.04 -26.95 -12.46
CA GLN A 799 20.77 -26.07 -13.36
C GLN A 799 22.26 -26.18 -13.01
N PRO A 800 23.19 -26.08 -13.98
CA PRO A 800 24.60 -26.37 -13.75
C PRO A 800 25.13 -25.46 -12.66
N ARG A 801 25.81 -26.04 -11.66
CA ARG A 801 26.60 -25.29 -10.68
C ARG A 801 27.58 -24.41 -11.47
N GLY A 802 27.24 -23.15 -11.65
CA GLY A 802 28.25 -22.12 -11.81
C GLY A 802 29.02 -22.14 -10.51
N THR A 803 30.25 -22.66 -10.56
CA THR A 803 31.20 -22.61 -9.46
C THR A 803 31.45 -21.13 -9.13
N SER A 804 30.64 -20.56 -8.24
CA SER A 804 31.09 -19.41 -7.46
C SER A 804 32.03 -19.99 -6.39
N PRO A 805 33.33 -19.62 -6.38
CA PRO A 805 34.27 -20.09 -5.38
C PRO A 805 34.00 -19.57 -3.96
N ASP A 806 33.02 -18.69 -3.77
CA ASP A 806 32.75 -18.05 -2.49
C ASP A 806 31.57 -18.74 -1.78
N GLY A 807 31.84 -19.96 -1.31
CA GLY A 807 31.10 -20.50 -0.18
C GLY A 807 31.30 -19.60 1.03
N GLU A 808 30.22 -19.35 1.76
CA GLU A 808 30.23 -18.74 3.10
C GLU A 808 30.98 -17.40 3.22
N ARG A 809 30.28 -16.30 2.95
CA ARG A 809 30.48 -15.01 3.63
C ARG A 809 29.33 -14.06 3.31
N LEU A 810 28.22 -14.25 4.02
CA LEU A 810 27.25 -13.18 4.27
C LEU A 810 27.17 -12.99 5.78
N SER A 811 28.08 -12.17 6.30
CA SER A 811 28.06 -11.55 7.63
C SER A 811 28.99 -10.33 7.59
N PRO A 812 28.73 -9.25 8.37
CA PRO A 812 27.93 -9.22 9.59
C PRO A 812 26.50 -8.69 9.45
#